data_AF-A0A838IWC7-F1
#
_entry.id   AF-A0A838IWC7-F1
#
_cell.length_a   1.000
_cell.length_b   1.000
_cell.length_c   1.000
_cell.angle_alpha   90.00
_cell.angle_beta   90.00
_cell.angle_gamma   90.00
#
_symmetry.space_group_name_H-M   'P 1'
#
loop_
_entity.id
_entity.type
_entity.pdbx_description
1 polymer ?
#
loop_
_entity_poly.entity_id
_entity_poly.type
_entity_poly.pdbx_seq_one_letter_code
_entity_poly.pdbx_strand_id
1 'polypeptide(L)'
;MRTPLLTILAALLTFAAAVELVVYPFESQDPIVGIAIADRVAGALGLDVIGPAAAPALVVPLVAPSGFVNPAVFLGNGGPFGRNGAWLVRGVVGSRAAVTGSVRAEDEALVVELVVDVEGVDRRVVLRGPRADPGALAHRAAVVLARWLDLEVTSAPPLDLRGVDAAHARAVGLIGSGLPVEALAALDDAAEAADLSARAAALRATLRGVLEGNRSDGSPWRAATLESAAVAAVVALNAGAPEATLAAFEELASFKVPVADPWLGAIAHNIGDDALAAAAFDRAAALPAYDFGLASRASYRFSVGDADGGDADLEVLAGAAERGELDAAASLAASLAANLVEGGEREAIFVDALGRAAPYLAYAFERRSFIAFDAEDALGAARALAVAVELEPESDLYWTNFGWALYLLGFLERSEEASRQAVDLDPAQYIARYNLALVEVVTDRLDDSLATYREARRFDDGVDPEVIADLVVAEERYPDAVGVPFALGTMLEAAGDRDAAADAFERYDRAVAALPEAAAADPARAREARDRATALRAPLPPIAIEGDVAFRLGRRGPAVDVPRPGDPLVVSFEVVTAGESLPRTLAVEITVEDGDGEAVASASQEVDVPMGAIGFVVDVARVALPIDLEPGRYALRASASGAGLDAEALRSFEVRGERDLVRLLIGRDVAMLALETNQPLYGARDVERSESALLETLVRELRATADAAADVLPVPEEGRFAGRSGGEIFRESTPSDVADFIAYLLEEGAQDTSFTFVDGYADWAVAGAPAP
;
A
#
# COMPACT_ATOMS: atom_id res chain seq x y z
N MET A 1 8.16 -68.69 37.32
CA MET A 1 7.89 -68.27 35.93
C MET A 1 6.69 -67.32 36.02
N ARG A 2 6.81 -65.98 36.04
CA ARG A 2 7.31 -65.04 35.00
C ARG A 2 6.82 -65.48 33.62
N THR A 3 5.94 -64.76 32.91
CA THR A 3 5.94 -63.30 32.61
C THR A 3 4.53 -62.78 32.24
N PRO A 4 4.22 -61.47 32.41
CA PRO A 4 2.91 -60.87 32.18
C PRO A 4 2.76 -60.18 30.80
N LEU A 5 1.49 -59.94 30.44
CA LEU A 5 1.02 -59.09 29.34
C LEU A 5 1.73 -57.72 29.33
N LEU A 6 2.30 -57.34 28.19
CA LEU A 6 2.66 -55.96 27.88
C LEU A 6 1.39 -55.24 27.38
N THR A 7 0.80 -54.43 28.26
CA THR A 7 -0.05 -53.31 27.87
C THR A 7 0.87 -52.28 27.20
N ILE A 8 0.79 -52.13 25.88
CA ILE A 8 1.40 -50.99 25.19
C ILE A 8 0.50 -49.79 25.49
N LEU A 9 0.82 -49.12 26.60
CA LEU A 9 0.44 -47.74 26.84
C LEU A 9 1.23 -46.92 25.81
N ALA A 10 0.62 -46.66 24.65
CA ALA A 10 1.07 -45.57 23.80
C ALA A 10 0.88 -44.31 24.63
N ALA A 11 1.97 -43.85 25.25
CA ALA A 11 2.03 -42.51 25.82
C ALA A 11 1.79 -41.56 24.66
N LEU A 12 0.56 -41.03 24.58
CA LEU A 12 0.30 -39.72 24.02
C LEU A 12 1.26 -38.78 24.74
N LEU A 13 2.43 -38.54 24.15
CA LEU A 13 3.28 -37.43 24.50
C LEU A 13 2.49 -36.19 24.08
N THR A 14 1.60 -35.73 24.95
CA THR A 14 1.13 -34.35 24.92
C THR A 14 2.37 -33.49 25.09
N PHE A 15 2.84 -32.93 23.98
CA PHE A 15 3.84 -31.87 24.02
C PHE A 15 3.18 -30.70 24.76
N ALA A 16 3.60 -30.43 25.99
CA ALA A 16 3.21 -29.20 26.66
C ALA A 16 3.86 -28.06 25.88
N ALA A 17 3.06 -27.06 25.46
CA ALA A 17 3.61 -25.86 24.86
C ALA A 17 4.66 -25.26 25.83
N ALA A 18 5.79 -24.80 25.31
CA ALA A 18 6.82 -24.20 26.17
C ALA A 18 6.36 -22.90 26.84
N VAL A 19 5.29 -22.28 26.31
CA VAL A 19 4.64 -21.09 26.85
C VAL A 19 3.22 -21.46 27.29
N GLU A 20 2.95 -21.40 28.59
CA GLU A 20 1.65 -21.75 29.17
C GLU A 20 0.59 -20.67 28.88
N LEU A 21 0.97 -19.40 28.98
CA LEU A 21 0.04 -18.29 28.82
C LEU A 21 0.71 -17.03 28.25
N VAL A 22 0.04 -16.38 27.32
CA VAL A 22 0.33 -15.00 26.91
C VAL A 22 -0.76 -14.07 27.43
N VAL A 23 -0.39 -13.03 28.16
CA VAL A 23 -1.31 -11.99 28.65
C VAL A 23 -1.07 -10.71 27.87
N TYR A 24 -2.01 -10.38 26.99
CA TYR A 24 -2.01 -9.14 26.23
C TYR A 24 -2.45 -7.97 27.13
N PRO A 25 -2.00 -6.73 26.90
CA PRO A 25 -2.57 -5.56 27.58
C PRO A 25 -4.09 -5.52 27.40
N PHE A 26 -4.82 -5.00 28.38
CA PHE A 26 -6.26 -4.82 28.26
C PHE A 26 -6.58 -3.42 27.80
N GLU A 27 -7.45 -3.30 26.80
CA GLU A 27 -7.95 -2.01 26.31
C GLU A 27 -8.70 -1.29 27.42
N SER A 28 -8.50 0.02 27.56
CA SER A 28 -9.16 0.79 28.61
C SER A 28 -9.20 2.27 28.26
N GLN A 29 -10.26 2.96 28.72
CA GLN A 29 -10.35 4.43 28.68
C GLN A 29 -9.20 5.09 29.45
N ASP A 30 -8.71 4.43 30.49
CA ASP A 30 -7.46 4.75 31.17
C ASP A 30 -6.47 3.60 30.92
N PRO A 31 -5.52 3.76 29.99
CA PRO A 31 -4.58 2.71 29.61
C PRO A 31 -3.79 2.15 30.80
N ILE A 32 -3.49 2.99 31.80
CA ILE A 32 -2.74 2.57 32.99
C ILE A 32 -3.53 1.51 33.78
N VAL A 33 -4.85 1.68 33.91
CA VAL A 33 -5.71 0.73 34.63
C VAL A 33 -5.76 -0.62 33.90
N GLY A 34 -5.97 -0.59 32.58
CA GLY A 34 -6.05 -1.81 31.76
C GLY A 34 -4.75 -2.60 31.81
N ILE A 35 -3.62 -1.91 31.58
CA ILE A 35 -2.29 -2.53 31.62
C ILE A 35 -1.94 -3.03 33.03
N ALA A 36 -2.23 -2.26 34.09
CA ALA A 36 -1.94 -2.69 35.46
C ALA A 36 -2.74 -3.93 35.87
N ILE A 37 -4.01 -4.04 35.44
CA ILE A 37 -4.83 -5.24 35.67
C ILE A 37 -4.26 -6.43 34.90
N ALA A 38 -3.90 -6.26 33.62
CA ALA A 38 -3.28 -7.31 32.81
C ALA A 38 -1.94 -7.79 33.41
N ASP A 39 -1.08 -6.85 33.81
CA ASP A 39 0.20 -7.13 34.47
C ASP A 39 0.01 -7.91 35.77
N ARG A 40 -0.99 -7.52 36.56
CA ARG A 40 -1.32 -8.19 37.82
C ARG A 40 -1.86 -9.60 37.60
N VAL A 41 -2.63 -9.82 36.53
CA VAL A 41 -3.09 -11.16 36.13
C VAL A 41 -1.89 -12.03 35.74
N ALA A 42 -1.00 -11.53 34.89
CA ALA A 42 0.22 -12.24 34.49
C ALA A 42 1.08 -12.62 35.70
N GLY A 43 1.37 -11.66 36.58
CA GLY A 43 2.18 -11.88 37.77
C GLY A 43 1.58 -12.87 38.77
N ALA A 44 0.25 -13.02 38.82
CA ALA A 44 -0.41 -13.97 39.70
C ALA A 44 -0.31 -15.43 39.22
N LEU A 45 -0.02 -15.66 37.93
CA LEU A 45 -0.11 -16.96 37.25
C LEU A 45 1.25 -17.64 37.00
N GLY A 46 2.38 -17.02 37.34
CA GLY A 46 3.69 -17.69 37.40
C GLY A 46 4.73 -17.27 36.35
N LEU A 47 5.79 -18.08 36.21
CA LEU A 47 7.02 -17.74 35.46
C LEU A 47 6.98 -18.11 33.97
N ASP A 48 6.10 -19.02 33.56
CA ASP A 48 5.94 -19.46 32.16
C ASP A 48 4.88 -18.61 31.42
N VAL A 49 4.75 -17.36 31.86
CA VAL A 49 3.78 -16.38 31.35
C VAL A 49 4.53 -15.27 30.62
N ILE A 50 4.12 -14.99 29.38
CA ILE A 50 4.55 -13.78 28.69
C ILE A 50 3.56 -12.67 29.01
N GLY A 51 4.04 -11.64 29.72
CA GLY A 51 3.21 -10.52 30.15
C GLY A 51 2.95 -9.44 29.08
N PRO A 52 2.18 -8.41 29.44
CA PRO A 52 1.72 -7.37 28.53
C PRO A 52 2.84 -6.48 27.97
N ALA A 53 4.04 -6.51 28.56
CA ALA A 53 5.22 -5.76 28.10
C ALA A 53 5.76 -6.27 26.75
N ALA A 54 5.64 -7.57 26.48
CA ALA A 54 6.21 -8.18 25.28
C ALA A 54 5.13 -8.69 24.31
N ALA A 55 3.97 -9.12 24.83
CA ALA A 55 2.93 -9.78 24.03
C ALA A 55 2.55 -9.05 22.72
N PRO A 56 2.36 -7.71 22.67
CA PRO A 56 2.01 -7.02 21.43
C PRO A 56 3.04 -7.16 20.31
N ALA A 57 4.32 -7.07 20.65
CA ALA A 57 5.40 -7.08 19.68
C ALA A 57 5.88 -8.50 19.33
N LEU A 58 5.31 -9.54 19.93
CA LEU A 58 5.58 -10.93 19.55
C LEU A 58 4.69 -11.42 18.42
N VAL A 59 3.66 -10.66 18.01
CA VAL A 59 2.89 -10.97 16.80
C VAL A 59 3.76 -10.65 15.58
N VAL A 60 4.50 -11.66 15.12
CA VAL A 60 5.45 -11.54 14.00
C VAL A 60 4.72 -11.29 12.67
N PRO A 61 5.23 -10.40 11.79
CA PRO A 61 4.70 -10.27 10.45
C PRO A 61 5.14 -11.42 9.54
N LEU A 62 4.37 -11.64 8.47
CA LEU A 62 4.76 -12.52 7.36
C LEU A 62 5.62 -11.75 6.37
N VAL A 63 6.62 -12.42 5.79
CA VAL A 63 7.47 -11.85 4.74
C VAL A 63 6.72 -11.90 3.40
N ALA A 64 6.71 -10.80 2.66
CA ALA A 64 6.10 -10.69 1.34
C ALA A 64 7.07 -10.03 0.33
N PRO A 65 6.88 -10.20 -0.99
CA PRO A 65 7.80 -9.68 -2.01
C PRO A 65 8.12 -8.17 -1.91
N SER A 66 7.18 -7.36 -1.39
CA SER A 66 7.31 -5.91 -1.24
C SER A 66 7.44 -5.44 0.21
N GLY A 67 7.69 -6.36 1.16
CA GLY A 67 7.90 -6.02 2.57
C GLY A 67 7.30 -7.03 3.53
N PHE A 68 6.43 -6.56 4.42
CA PHE A 68 5.91 -7.35 5.54
C PHE A 68 4.40 -7.17 5.68
N VAL A 69 3.70 -8.26 5.97
CA VAL A 69 2.25 -8.26 6.23
C VAL A 69 2.00 -8.64 7.68
N ASN A 70 1.49 -7.71 8.48
CA ASN A 70 1.15 -7.98 9.88
C ASN A 70 -0.23 -8.66 9.95
N PRO A 71 -0.34 -9.91 10.46
CA PRO A 71 -1.62 -10.61 10.50
C PRO A 71 -2.67 -9.94 11.42
N ALA A 72 -2.25 -9.10 12.37
CA ALA A 72 -3.18 -8.41 13.26
C ALA A 72 -4.08 -7.38 12.54
N VAL A 73 -3.71 -6.91 11.35
CA VAL A 73 -4.52 -5.93 10.59
C VAL A 73 -5.83 -6.53 10.08
N PHE A 74 -5.91 -7.87 9.97
CA PHE A 74 -7.09 -8.57 9.46
C PHE A 74 -8.12 -8.90 10.55
N LEU A 75 -7.87 -8.57 11.82
CA LEU A 75 -8.77 -8.90 12.93
C LEU A 75 -10.11 -8.14 12.90
N GLY A 76 -10.22 -7.11 12.06
CA GLY A 76 -11.40 -6.26 11.93
C GLY A 76 -11.63 -5.36 13.15
N ASN A 77 -12.89 -5.01 13.37
CA ASN A 77 -13.28 -4.11 14.46
C ASN A 77 -12.93 -4.68 15.85
N GLY A 78 -12.23 -3.87 16.65
CA GLY A 78 -11.74 -4.23 17.99
C GLY A 78 -10.36 -4.88 18.02
N GLY A 79 -9.79 -5.22 16.86
CA GLY A 79 -8.41 -5.70 16.72
C GLY A 79 -8.04 -6.80 17.72
N PRO A 80 -6.87 -6.72 18.38
CA PRO A 80 -6.42 -7.75 19.33
C PRO A 80 -7.26 -7.82 20.62
N PHE A 81 -8.10 -6.82 20.92
CA PHE A 81 -8.96 -6.81 22.10
C PHE A 81 -10.35 -7.41 21.83
N GLY A 82 -10.69 -7.54 20.55
CA GLY A 82 -11.95 -8.11 20.09
C GLY A 82 -11.99 -9.64 20.17
N ARG A 83 -13.03 -10.22 19.56
CA ARG A 83 -13.28 -11.67 19.55
C ARG A 83 -12.13 -12.48 18.94
N ASN A 84 -11.38 -11.86 18.04
CA ASN A 84 -10.41 -12.55 17.20
C ASN A 84 -8.96 -12.46 17.71
N GLY A 85 -8.70 -11.65 18.73
CA GLY A 85 -7.34 -11.38 19.16
C GLY A 85 -6.66 -12.54 19.91
N ALA A 86 -7.38 -13.20 20.81
CA ALA A 86 -6.77 -14.22 21.66
C ALA A 86 -6.27 -15.44 20.87
N TRP A 87 -7.05 -15.95 19.91
CA TRP A 87 -6.59 -17.06 19.07
C TRP A 87 -5.42 -16.66 18.18
N LEU A 88 -5.38 -15.41 17.69
CA LEU A 88 -4.26 -14.93 16.88
C LEU A 88 -2.99 -14.90 17.73
N VAL A 89 -3.05 -14.23 18.88
CA VAL A 89 -1.90 -14.13 19.79
C VAL A 89 -1.43 -15.53 20.21
N ARG A 90 -2.36 -16.44 20.54
CA ARG A 90 -1.99 -17.82 20.93
C ARG A 90 -1.24 -18.53 19.81
N GLY A 91 -1.84 -18.59 18.62
CA GLY A 91 -1.33 -19.37 17.50
C GLY A 91 -0.06 -18.77 16.90
N VAL A 92 0.04 -17.45 16.80
CA VAL A 92 1.27 -16.77 16.34
C VAL A 92 2.41 -16.96 17.33
N VAL A 93 2.16 -16.84 18.64
CA VAL A 93 3.24 -17.03 19.65
C VAL A 93 3.62 -18.51 19.79
N GLY A 94 2.69 -19.43 19.50
CA GLY A 94 2.83 -20.86 19.74
C GLY A 94 2.67 -21.22 21.22
N SER A 95 1.69 -20.63 21.88
CA SER A 95 1.39 -20.85 23.31
C SER A 95 0.21 -21.80 23.52
N ARG A 96 0.08 -22.37 24.73
CA ARG A 96 -1.10 -23.16 25.13
C ARG A 96 -2.36 -22.30 25.22
N ALA A 97 -2.21 -21.07 25.72
CA ALA A 97 -3.31 -20.13 25.83
C ALA A 97 -2.86 -18.67 25.67
N ALA A 98 -3.80 -17.82 25.26
CA ALA A 98 -3.64 -16.38 25.31
C ALA A 98 -4.90 -15.71 25.87
N VAL A 99 -4.71 -14.58 26.54
CA VAL A 99 -5.80 -13.73 27.03
C VAL A 99 -5.59 -12.29 26.55
N THR A 100 -6.65 -11.74 26.00
CA THR A 100 -6.80 -10.31 25.70
C THR A 100 -8.09 -9.82 26.36
N GLY A 101 -8.43 -8.54 26.18
CA GLY A 101 -9.70 -8.04 26.67
C GLY A 101 -9.73 -6.55 26.88
N SER A 102 -10.77 -6.11 27.59
CA SER A 102 -11.00 -4.70 27.89
C SER A 102 -11.40 -4.47 29.34
N VAL A 103 -11.14 -3.25 29.81
CA VAL A 103 -11.53 -2.72 31.10
C VAL A 103 -12.28 -1.42 30.86
N ARG A 104 -13.51 -1.34 31.39
CA ARG A 104 -14.34 -0.15 31.28
C ARG A 104 -14.93 0.24 32.62
N ALA A 105 -15.02 1.55 32.85
CA ALA A 105 -15.69 2.09 34.03
C ALA A 105 -17.19 2.21 33.77
N GLU A 106 -18.00 1.71 34.71
CA GLU A 106 -19.45 1.93 34.75
C GLU A 106 -19.82 2.45 36.14
N ASP A 107 -20.10 3.74 36.25
CA ASP A 107 -20.38 4.42 37.52
C ASP A 107 -19.29 4.12 38.58
N GLU A 108 -19.69 3.45 39.67
CA GLU A 108 -18.83 3.03 40.80
C GLU A 108 -18.20 1.63 40.59
N ALA A 109 -18.36 1.04 39.41
CA ALA A 109 -17.83 -0.28 39.08
C ALA A 109 -16.77 -0.23 37.98
N LEU A 110 -15.83 -1.18 38.04
CA LEU A 110 -15.02 -1.58 36.91
C LEU A 110 -15.55 -2.90 36.37
N VAL A 111 -15.65 -2.97 35.04
CA VAL A 111 -16.02 -4.17 34.29
C VAL A 111 -14.80 -4.61 33.49
N VAL A 112 -14.32 -5.82 33.75
CA VAL A 112 -13.24 -6.47 33.01
C VAL A 112 -13.87 -7.55 32.14
N GLU A 113 -13.75 -7.41 30.83
CA GLU A 113 -14.12 -8.44 29.86
C GLU A 113 -12.85 -9.11 29.34
N LEU A 114 -12.75 -10.43 29.53
CA LEU A 114 -11.64 -11.23 29.04
C LEU A 114 -12.08 -12.04 27.83
N VAL A 115 -11.24 -12.02 26.79
CA VAL A 115 -11.31 -12.92 25.63
C VAL A 115 -10.12 -13.85 25.75
N VAL A 116 -10.37 -15.16 25.77
CA VAL A 116 -9.36 -16.15 26.10
C VAL A 116 -9.45 -17.28 25.11
N ASP A 117 -8.32 -17.66 24.52
CA ASP A 117 -8.21 -18.85 23.72
C ASP A 117 -7.34 -19.87 24.44
N VAL A 118 -7.87 -21.06 24.70
CA VAL A 118 -7.15 -22.15 25.36
C VAL A 118 -7.17 -23.35 24.43
N GLU A 119 -6.02 -23.69 23.85
CA GLU A 119 -5.88 -24.79 22.90
C GLU A 119 -6.90 -24.72 21.74
N GLY A 120 -7.15 -23.52 21.21
CA GLY A 120 -8.09 -23.28 20.12
C GLY A 120 -9.57 -23.19 20.54
N VAL A 121 -9.86 -23.16 21.84
CA VAL A 121 -11.22 -23.00 22.36
C VAL A 121 -11.42 -21.58 22.91
N ASP A 122 -12.23 -20.77 22.20
CA ASP A 122 -12.66 -19.43 22.65
C ASP A 122 -13.47 -19.53 23.95
N ARG A 123 -13.11 -18.70 24.91
CA ARG A 123 -13.78 -18.53 26.21
C ARG A 123 -13.85 -17.06 26.54
N ARG A 124 -14.94 -16.68 27.20
CA ARG A 124 -15.17 -15.30 27.64
C ARG A 124 -15.63 -15.26 29.07
N VAL A 125 -15.22 -14.22 29.77
CA VAL A 125 -15.73 -13.92 31.09
C VAL A 125 -15.82 -12.43 31.31
N VAL A 126 -16.94 -11.99 31.87
CA VAL A 126 -17.14 -10.61 32.31
C VAL A 126 -17.14 -10.58 33.83
N LEU A 127 -16.21 -9.81 34.40
CA LEU A 127 -16.05 -9.64 35.84
C LEU A 127 -16.41 -8.21 36.22
N ARG A 128 -17.28 -8.06 37.21
CA ARG A 128 -17.66 -6.74 37.78
C ARG A 128 -17.14 -6.62 39.20
N GLY A 129 -16.59 -5.46 39.54
CA GLY A 129 -16.12 -5.15 40.89
C GLY A 129 -16.13 -3.66 41.20
N PRO A 130 -15.91 -3.27 42.47
CA PRO A 130 -15.83 -1.86 42.85
C PRO A 130 -14.67 -1.17 42.14
N ARG A 131 -14.89 0.05 41.65
CA ARG A 131 -13.85 0.85 40.98
C ARG A 131 -12.66 1.19 41.90
N ALA A 132 -12.92 1.24 43.20
CA ALA A 132 -11.90 1.49 44.21
C ALA A 132 -10.96 0.29 44.48
N ASP A 133 -11.29 -0.92 43.98
CA ASP A 133 -10.47 -2.12 44.20
C ASP A 133 -10.23 -2.91 42.90
N PRO A 134 -9.43 -2.35 41.97
CA PRO A 134 -9.04 -3.03 40.74
C PRO A 134 -8.17 -4.26 41.01
N GLY A 135 -7.46 -4.31 42.14
CA GLY A 135 -6.62 -5.45 42.53
C GLY A 135 -7.44 -6.72 42.77
N ALA A 136 -8.58 -6.60 43.46
CA ALA A 136 -9.50 -7.73 43.64
C ALA A 136 -10.14 -8.20 42.32
N LEU A 137 -10.31 -7.31 41.35
CA LEU A 137 -10.74 -7.70 39.99
C LEU A 137 -9.66 -8.50 39.26
N ALA A 138 -8.41 -8.01 39.27
CA ALA A 138 -7.28 -8.71 38.67
C ALA A 138 -7.06 -10.10 39.29
N HIS A 139 -7.17 -10.21 40.62
CA HIS A 139 -7.04 -11.52 41.30
C HIS A 139 -8.17 -12.48 40.90
N ARG A 140 -9.42 -12.01 40.80
CA ARG A 140 -10.53 -12.85 40.32
C ARG A 140 -10.32 -13.30 38.87
N ALA A 141 -9.82 -12.43 38.01
CA ALA A 141 -9.42 -12.78 36.65
C ALA A 141 -8.38 -13.89 36.64
N ALA A 142 -7.31 -13.76 37.43
CA ALA A 142 -6.28 -14.80 37.58
C ALA A 142 -6.87 -16.13 38.09
N VAL A 143 -7.77 -16.11 39.08
CA VAL A 143 -8.45 -17.33 39.58
C VAL A 143 -9.27 -18.03 38.51
N VAL A 144 -9.98 -17.28 37.66
CA VAL A 144 -10.74 -17.87 36.55
C VAL A 144 -9.79 -18.50 35.53
N LEU A 145 -8.74 -17.78 35.11
CA LEU A 145 -7.77 -18.26 34.14
C LEU A 145 -7.01 -19.49 34.64
N ALA A 146 -6.52 -19.45 35.87
CA ALA A 146 -5.83 -20.58 36.50
C ALA A 146 -6.68 -21.84 36.52
N ARG A 147 -7.98 -21.72 36.79
CA ARG A 147 -8.90 -22.86 36.74
C ARG A 147 -9.05 -23.43 35.34
N TRP A 148 -8.98 -22.61 34.29
CA TRP A 148 -9.05 -23.08 32.90
C TRP A 148 -7.75 -23.69 32.41
N LEU A 149 -6.63 -23.26 32.96
CA LEU A 149 -5.28 -23.66 32.55
C LEU A 149 -4.64 -24.72 33.47
N ASP A 150 -5.30 -25.06 34.58
CA ASP A 150 -4.75 -25.91 35.65
C ASP A 150 -3.46 -25.33 36.28
N LEU A 151 -3.44 -24.01 36.47
CA LEU A 151 -2.33 -23.27 37.08
C LEU A 151 -2.61 -22.94 38.55
N GLU A 152 -1.55 -22.65 39.30
CA GLU A 152 -1.67 -22.08 40.64
C GLU A 152 -1.78 -20.55 40.60
N VAL A 153 -2.57 -19.99 41.51
CA VAL A 153 -2.66 -18.52 41.68
C VAL A 153 -1.96 -18.11 42.95
N THR A 154 -1.09 -17.13 42.82
CA THR A 154 -0.48 -16.47 43.97
C THR A 154 -1.29 -15.25 44.41
N SER A 155 -1.36 -15.02 45.73
CA SER A 155 -1.97 -13.81 46.27
C SER A 155 -1.05 -12.62 46.04
N ALA A 156 -1.59 -11.52 45.54
CA ALA A 156 -0.87 -10.27 45.33
C ALA A 156 -1.44 -9.15 46.22
N PRO A 157 -0.63 -8.13 46.59
CA PRO A 157 -1.12 -6.96 47.32
C PRO A 157 -2.15 -6.16 46.48
N PRO A 158 -2.90 -5.20 47.06
CA PRO A 158 -3.75 -4.28 46.30
C PRO A 158 -2.98 -3.53 45.21
N LEU A 159 -3.66 -3.12 44.14
CA LEU A 159 -3.07 -2.32 43.05
C LEU A 159 -2.87 -0.87 43.48
N ASP A 160 -1.65 -0.36 43.38
CA ASP A 160 -1.30 1.04 43.61
C ASP A 160 -1.29 1.84 42.30
N LEU A 161 -2.48 2.27 41.87
CA LEU A 161 -2.67 3.06 40.64
C LEU A 161 -2.19 4.53 40.74
N ARG A 162 -1.48 4.92 41.81
CA ARG A 162 -0.90 6.26 41.94
C ARG A 162 0.61 6.25 42.23
N GLY A 163 1.18 5.09 42.53
CA GLY A 163 2.61 4.90 42.74
C GLY A 163 3.19 3.85 41.81
N VAL A 164 3.76 2.79 42.39
CA VAL A 164 4.66 1.87 41.68
C VAL A 164 3.96 1.08 40.57
N ASP A 165 2.73 0.60 40.79
CA ASP A 165 2.01 -0.17 39.76
C ASP A 165 1.60 0.73 38.58
N ALA A 166 1.30 2.01 38.82
CA ALA A 166 1.04 2.98 37.75
C ALA A 166 2.30 3.32 36.95
N ALA A 167 3.45 3.47 37.61
CA ALA A 167 4.73 3.67 36.92
C ALA A 167 5.12 2.44 36.08
N HIS A 168 4.90 1.23 36.62
CA HIS A 168 5.12 -0.01 35.88
C HIS A 168 4.22 -0.12 34.66
N ALA A 169 2.91 0.10 34.82
CA ALA A 169 1.97 0.07 33.70
C ALA A 169 2.28 1.14 32.64
N ARG A 170 2.75 2.32 33.05
CA ARG A 170 3.25 3.35 32.13
C ARG A 170 4.46 2.85 31.34
N ALA A 171 5.44 2.24 32.00
CA ALA A 171 6.62 1.69 31.34
C ALA A 171 6.24 0.60 30.32
N VAL A 172 5.30 -0.28 30.67
CA VAL A 172 4.75 -1.29 29.74
C VAL A 172 4.11 -0.64 28.51
N GLY A 173 3.29 0.40 28.69
CA GLY A 173 2.68 1.14 27.57
C GLY A 173 3.71 1.84 26.68
N LEU A 174 4.77 2.39 27.28
CA LEU A 174 5.87 3.04 26.56
C LEU A 174 6.68 2.01 25.73
N ILE A 175 6.97 0.82 26.27
CA ILE A 175 7.61 -0.27 25.51
C ILE A 175 6.77 -0.64 24.29
N GLY A 176 5.45 -0.84 24.48
CA GLY A 176 4.54 -1.15 23.37
C GLY A 176 4.43 -0.04 22.32
N SER A 177 4.80 1.19 22.67
CA SER A 177 4.84 2.36 21.78
C SER A 177 6.23 2.58 21.15
N GLY A 178 7.18 1.67 21.34
CA GLY A 178 8.55 1.81 20.81
C GLY A 178 9.44 2.79 21.59
N LEU A 179 9.10 3.10 22.84
CA LEU A 179 9.77 4.11 23.68
C LEU A 179 10.45 3.46 24.93
N PRO A 180 11.44 2.56 24.74
CA PRO A 180 12.06 1.84 25.85
C PRO A 180 12.93 2.72 26.76
N VAL A 181 13.48 3.83 26.25
CA VAL A 181 14.31 4.76 27.04
C VAL A 181 13.45 5.51 28.06
N GLU A 182 12.30 6.00 27.61
CA GLU A 182 11.30 6.66 28.44
C GLU A 182 10.68 5.69 29.46
N ALA A 183 10.50 4.43 29.07
CA ALA A 183 10.05 3.38 29.98
C ALA A 183 11.07 3.16 31.11
N LEU A 184 12.37 3.13 30.80
CA LEU A 184 13.43 3.02 31.80
C LEU A 184 13.44 4.23 32.74
N ALA A 185 13.37 5.45 32.18
CA ALA A 185 13.32 6.69 32.97
C ALA A 185 12.12 6.71 33.94
N ALA A 186 10.93 6.29 33.49
CA ALA A 186 9.74 6.22 34.35
C ALA A 186 9.91 5.24 35.53
N LEU A 187 10.63 4.13 35.33
CA LEU A 187 10.93 3.17 36.40
C LEU A 187 12.07 3.64 37.31
N ASP A 188 13.03 4.41 36.79
CA ASP A 188 14.07 5.07 37.59
C ASP A 188 13.45 6.09 38.55
N ASP A 189 12.61 6.99 38.04
CA ASP A 189 11.88 7.98 38.84
C ASP A 189 11.04 7.31 39.95
N ALA A 190 10.35 6.21 39.60
CA ALA A 190 9.56 5.45 40.57
C ALA A 190 10.43 4.78 41.65
N ALA A 191 11.62 4.30 41.29
CA ALA A 191 12.57 3.69 42.22
C ALA A 191 13.19 4.69 43.20
N GLU A 192 13.27 5.97 42.83
CA GLU A 192 13.67 7.05 43.74
C GLU A 192 12.57 7.38 44.76
N ALA A 193 11.31 7.26 44.34
CA ALA A 193 10.16 7.62 45.17
C ALA A 193 9.74 6.50 46.15
N ALA A 194 9.84 5.23 45.76
CA ALA A 194 9.43 4.08 46.57
C ALA A 194 10.11 2.77 46.14
N ASP A 195 10.03 1.74 47.00
CA ASP A 195 10.52 0.40 46.66
C ASP A 195 9.68 -0.19 45.53
N LEU A 196 10.34 -0.55 44.42
CA LEU A 196 9.70 -1.18 43.28
C LEU A 196 9.15 -2.58 43.62
N SER A 197 8.05 -2.96 42.96
CA SER A 197 7.58 -4.34 42.97
C SER A 197 8.59 -5.27 42.30
N ALA A 198 8.56 -6.56 42.61
CA ALA A 198 9.51 -7.52 42.01
C ALA A 198 9.47 -7.52 40.47
N ARG A 199 8.27 -7.43 39.87
CA ARG A 199 8.11 -7.30 38.41
C ARG A 199 8.65 -5.98 37.88
N ALA A 200 8.33 -4.85 38.52
CA ALA A 200 8.82 -3.54 38.07
C ALA A 200 10.36 -3.44 38.17
N ALA A 201 10.94 -4.00 39.23
CA ALA A 201 12.39 -4.08 39.39
C ALA A 201 13.04 -4.99 38.33
N ALA A 202 12.41 -6.13 38.01
CA ALA A 202 12.87 -7.02 36.95
C ALA A 202 12.79 -6.36 35.57
N LEU A 203 11.68 -5.68 35.25
CA LEU A 203 11.51 -4.93 34.00
C LEU A 203 12.58 -3.84 33.86
N ARG A 204 12.80 -3.06 34.92
CA ARG A 204 13.85 -2.03 34.96
C ARG A 204 15.24 -2.63 34.73
N ALA A 205 15.54 -3.77 35.35
CA ALA A 205 16.83 -4.45 35.19
C ALA A 205 17.03 -4.98 33.76
N THR A 206 15.97 -5.47 33.12
CA THR A 206 15.99 -5.89 31.71
C THR A 206 16.23 -4.70 30.78
N LEU A 207 15.46 -3.62 30.93
CA LEU A 207 15.62 -2.40 30.12
C LEU A 207 17.03 -1.83 30.23
N ARG A 208 17.55 -1.71 31.46
CA ARG A 208 18.92 -1.28 31.71
C ARG A 208 19.93 -2.19 31.02
N GLY A 209 19.78 -3.49 31.17
CA GLY A 209 20.69 -4.48 30.59
C GLY A 209 20.78 -4.40 29.06
N VAL A 210 19.63 -4.21 28.40
CA VAL A 210 19.56 -4.14 26.93
C VAL A 210 20.03 -2.78 26.41
N LEU A 211 19.60 -1.67 27.04
CA LEU A 211 19.91 -0.31 26.57
C LEU A 211 21.34 0.14 26.90
N GLU A 212 21.91 -0.34 28.01
CA GLU A 212 23.26 0.05 28.46
C GLU A 212 24.33 -1.02 28.13
N GLY A 213 23.92 -2.19 27.63
CA GLY A 213 24.79 -3.19 26.98
C GLY A 213 25.60 -4.12 27.90
N ASN A 214 25.64 -3.90 29.22
CA ASN A 214 26.36 -4.77 30.16
C ASN A 214 25.68 -4.85 31.53
N ARG A 215 25.87 -5.98 32.25
CA ARG A 215 25.58 -6.04 33.69
C ARG A 215 26.59 -5.16 34.44
N SER A 216 26.28 -4.81 35.70
CA SER A 216 27.18 -4.01 36.55
C SER A 216 28.57 -4.62 36.77
N ASP A 217 28.75 -5.91 36.47
CA ASP A 217 30.02 -6.64 36.55
C ASP A 217 30.79 -6.74 35.21
N GLY A 218 30.28 -6.11 34.13
CA GLY A 218 30.89 -6.11 32.80
C GLY A 218 30.65 -7.38 31.98
N SER A 219 29.85 -8.33 32.47
CA SER A 219 29.39 -9.48 31.69
C SER A 219 28.22 -9.11 30.76
N PRO A 220 28.06 -9.81 29.62
CA PRO A 220 26.88 -9.65 28.78
C PRO A 220 25.61 -9.92 29.60
N TRP A 221 24.62 -9.05 29.44
CA TRP A 221 23.31 -9.28 30.05
C TRP A 221 22.70 -10.57 29.49
N ARG A 222 22.01 -11.32 30.35
CA ARG A 222 21.31 -12.57 30.03
C ARG A 222 19.98 -12.62 30.76
N ALA A 223 18.94 -13.04 30.07
CA ALA A 223 17.62 -13.20 30.61
C ALA A 223 17.59 -14.29 31.69
N ALA A 224 16.95 -13.98 32.82
CA ALA A 224 16.79 -14.93 33.93
C ALA A 224 15.49 -15.74 33.83
N THR A 225 14.51 -15.23 33.08
CA THR A 225 13.16 -15.77 32.93
C THR A 225 12.70 -15.63 31.48
N LEU A 226 11.73 -16.45 31.08
CA LEU A 226 11.06 -16.34 29.79
C LEU A 226 10.58 -14.92 29.52
N GLU A 227 9.90 -14.31 30.49
CA GLU A 227 9.38 -12.95 30.35
C GLU A 227 10.50 -11.92 30.14
N SER A 228 11.60 -12.00 30.90
CA SER A 228 12.73 -11.10 30.69
C SER A 228 13.38 -11.26 29.32
N ALA A 229 13.42 -12.48 28.77
CA ALA A 229 13.91 -12.73 27.41
C ALA A 229 12.98 -12.11 26.36
N ALA A 230 11.66 -12.29 26.52
CA ALA A 230 10.66 -11.74 25.62
C ALA A 230 10.69 -10.20 25.61
N VAL A 231 10.78 -9.58 26.78
CA VAL A 231 10.93 -8.12 26.90
C VAL A 231 12.24 -7.66 26.27
N ALA A 232 13.34 -8.36 26.50
CA ALA A 232 14.63 -7.98 25.92
C ALA A 232 14.62 -8.01 24.40
N ALA A 233 14.00 -9.04 23.80
CA ALA A 233 13.83 -9.13 22.35
C ALA A 233 13.05 -7.93 21.77
N VAL A 234 11.93 -7.58 22.40
CA VAL A 234 11.10 -6.43 21.98
C VAL A 234 11.83 -5.10 22.16
N VAL A 235 12.56 -4.92 23.27
CA VAL A 235 13.33 -3.70 23.53
C VAL A 235 14.47 -3.56 22.52
N ALA A 236 15.19 -4.66 22.24
CA ALA A 236 16.27 -4.66 21.25
C ALA A 236 15.74 -4.32 19.84
N LEU A 237 14.59 -4.90 19.46
CA LEU A 237 13.89 -4.59 18.21
C LEU A 237 13.56 -3.10 18.10
N ASN A 238 13.00 -2.50 19.16
CA ASN A 238 12.66 -1.08 19.20
C ASN A 238 13.90 -0.16 19.22
N ALA A 239 15.04 -0.63 19.73
CA ALA A 239 16.28 0.13 19.77
C ALA A 239 16.97 0.24 18.39
N GLY A 240 16.55 -0.54 17.39
CA GLY A 240 17.01 -0.41 16.00
C GLY A 240 18.44 -0.91 15.76
N ALA A 241 18.95 -1.83 16.58
CA ALA A 241 20.27 -2.44 16.42
C ALA A 241 20.13 -3.91 15.96
N PRO A 242 20.35 -4.24 14.67
CA PRO A 242 20.02 -5.56 14.15
C PRO A 242 20.78 -6.72 14.81
N GLU A 243 22.07 -6.57 15.06
CA GLU A 243 22.89 -7.62 15.72
C GLU A 243 22.41 -7.90 17.15
N ALA A 244 22.09 -6.85 17.91
CA ALA A 244 21.55 -6.98 19.26
C ALA A 244 20.14 -7.59 19.24
N THR A 245 19.35 -7.24 18.23
CA THR A 245 18.01 -7.80 18.02
C THR A 245 18.09 -9.30 17.74
N LEU A 246 18.95 -9.72 16.80
CA LEU A 246 19.21 -11.15 16.52
C LEU A 246 19.64 -11.90 17.77
N ALA A 247 20.62 -11.37 18.52
CA ALA A 247 21.09 -12.01 19.75
C ALA A 247 19.98 -12.14 20.82
N ALA A 248 19.10 -11.14 20.94
CA ALA A 248 18.00 -11.17 21.89
C ALA A 248 16.92 -12.19 21.48
N PHE A 249 16.63 -12.33 20.18
CA PHE A 249 15.72 -13.37 19.69
C PHE A 249 16.33 -14.77 19.71
N GLU A 250 17.64 -14.92 19.54
CA GLU A 250 18.35 -16.19 19.80
C GLU A 250 18.26 -16.58 21.28
N GLU A 251 18.39 -15.62 22.19
CA GLU A 251 18.18 -15.85 23.61
C GLU A 251 16.72 -16.26 23.88
N LEU A 252 15.73 -15.60 23.29
CA LEU A 252 14.32 -16.01 23.38
C LEU A 252 14.08 -17.43 22.84
N ALA A 253 14.70 -17.79 21.71
CA ALA A 253 14.63 -19.12 21.14
C ALA A 253 15.20 -20.20 22.09
N SER A 254 16.18 -19.85 22.93
CA SER A 254 16.72 -20.77 23.95
C SER A 254 15.70 -21.17 25.04
N PHE A 255 14.66 -20.34 25.24
CA PHE A 255 13.50 -20.67 26.08
C PHE A 255 12.45 -21.51 25.34
N LYS A 256 12.72 -21.92 24.09
CA LYS A 256 11.85 -22.75 23.24
C LYS A 256 10.51 -22.10 22.90
N VAL A 257 10.49 -20.78 22.79
CA VAL A 257 9.32 -20.02 22.35
C VAL A 257 9.17 -20.16 20.82
N PRO A 258 8.08 -20.76 20.30
CA PRO A 258 7.98 -21.07 18.86
C PRO A 258 8.11 -19.86 17.94
N VAL A 259 7.57 -18.69 18.34
CA VAL A 259 7.62 -17.47 17.51
C VAL A 259 9.01 -16.84 17.39
N ALA A 260 9.99 -17.27 18.19
CA ALA A 260 11.34 -16.74 18.11
C ALA A 260 11.99 -17.05 16.74
N ASP A 261 11.77 -18.23 16.18
CA ASP A 261 12.36 -18.63 14.89
C ASP A 261 11.77 -17.84 13.70
N PRO A 262 10.44 -17.65 13.56
CA PRO A 262 9.89 -16.72 12.57
C PRO A 262 10.39 -15.28 12.69
N TRP A 263 10.57 -14.76 13.91
CA TRP A 263 11.16 -13.43 14.12
C TRP A 263 12.61 -13.36 13.65
N LEU A 264 13.44 -14.36 14.01
CA LEU A 264 14.80 -14.48 13.51
C LEU A 264 14.82 -14.52 11.97
N GLY A 265 13.90 -15.27 11.37
CA GLY A 265 13.74 -15.34 9.91
C GLY A 265 13.42 -13.98 9.28
N ALA A 266 12.41 -13.29 9.81
CA ALA A 266 12.00 -11.97 9.32
C ALA A 266 13.09 -10.90 9.50
N ILE A 267 13.77 -10.87 10.64
CA ILE A 267 14.87 -9.93 10.92
C ILE A 267 16.05 -10.21 9.99
N ALA A 268 16.45 -11.49 9.86
CA ALA A 268 17.55 -11.89 8.98
C ALA A 268 17.28 -11.53 7.52
N HIS A 269 16.06 -11.79 7.04
CA HIS A 269 15.65 -11.39 5.69
C HIS A 269 15.70 -9.86 5.51
N ASN A 270 15.22 -9.09 6.48
CA ASN A 270 15.24 -7.63 6.42
C ASN A 270 16.66 -7.04 6.31
N ILE A 271 17.67 -7.72 6.87
CA ILE A 271 19.07 -7.29 6.78
C ILE A 271 19.85 -7.96 5.63
N GLY A 272 19.20 -8.77 4.81
CA GLY A 272 19.80 -9.45 3.66
C GLY A 272 20.65 -10.68 4.01
N ASP A 273 20.45 -11.29 5.19
CA ASP A 273 21.06 -12.58 5.54
C ASP A 273 20.11 -13.75 5.22
N ASP A 274 20.01 -14.09 3.93
CA ASP A 274 19.09 -15.12 3.44
C ASP A 274 19.41 -16.53 3.97
N ALA A 275 20.68 -16.79 4.29
CA ALA A 275 21.11 -18.08 4.84
C ALA A 275 20.58 -18.26 6.26
N LEU A 276 20.72 -17.23 7.10
CA LEU A 276 20.15 -17.22 8.44
C LEU A 276 18.62 -17.24 8.38
N ALA A 277 18.02 -16.47 7.46
CA ALA A 277 16.57 -16.41 7.27
C ALA A 277 15.99 -17.78 6.94
N ALA A 278 16.52 -18.44 5.90
CA ALA A 278 16.10 -19.78 5.50
C ALA A 278 16.26 -20.80 6.64
N ALA A 279 17.40 -20.78 7.34
CA ALA A 279 17.63 -21.68 8.46
C ALA A 279 16.65 -21.46 9.62
N ALA A 280 16.25 -20.21 9.89
CA ALA A 280 15.29 -19.88 10.93
C ALA A 280 13.87 -20.34 10.56
N PHE A 281 13.42 -20.08 9.33
CA PHE A 281 12.12 -20.56 8.85
C PHE A 281 12.05 -22.10 8.77
N ASP A 282 13.14 -22.77 8.40
CA ASP A 282 13.20 -24.24 8.41
C ASP A 282 13.07 -24.81 9.83
N ARG A 283 13.67 -24.16 10.84
CA ARG A 283 13.48 -24.55 12.25
C ARG A 283 12.03 -24.34 12.68
N ALA A 284 11.44 -23.19 12.35
CA ALA A 284 10.04 -22.89 12.67
C ALA A 284 9.08 -23.93 12.07
N ALA A 285 9.27 -24.28 10.79
CA ALA A 285 8.45 -25.26 10.09
C ALA A 285 8.64 -26.70 10.59
N ALA A 286 9.77 -27.01 11.25
CA ALA A 286 10.04 -28.32 11.84
C ALA A 286 9.47 -28.50 13.25
N LEU A 287 8.94 -27.42 13.88
CA LEU A 287 8.35 -27.49 15.22
C LEU A 287 7.02 -28.25 15.18
N PRO A 288 6.86 -29.32 15.99
CA PRO A 288 5.60 -30.05 16.06
C PRO A 288 4.45 -29.16 16.56
N ALA A 289 3.27 -29.28 15.93
CA ALA A 289 2.05 -28.55 16.31
C ALA A 289 2.22 -27.01 16.28
N TYR A 290 3.05 -26.49 15.38
CA TYR A 290 3.24 -25.07 15.15
C TYR A 290 3.08 -24.74 13.65
N ASP A 291 1.87 -24.95 13.15
CA ASP A 291 1.54 -24.77 11.73
C ASP A 291 1.69 -23.31 11.26
N PHE A 292 1.63 -22.33 12.17
CA PHE A 292 1.96 -20.94 11.86
C PHE A 292 3.41 -20.79 11.38
N GLY A 293 4.36 -21.55 11.94
CA GLY A 293 5.75 -21.56 11.50
C GLY A 293 5.92 -22.10 10.07
N LEU A 294 5.15 -23.14 9.72
CA LEU A 294 5.13 -23.69 8.36
C LEU A 294 4.51 -22.70 7.36
N ALA A 295 3.40 -22.05 7.72
CA ALA A 295 2.79 -20.99 6.90
C ALA A 295 3.72 -19.77 6.72
N SER A 296 4.47 -19.40 7.77
CA SER A 296 5.48 -18.33 7.70
C SER A 296 6.61 -18.66 6.73
N ARG A 297 7.07 -19.93 6.72
CA ARG A 297 8.08 -20.37 5.76
C ARG A 297 7.54 -20.36 4.33
N ALA A 298 6.29 -20.77 4.11
CA ALA A 298 5.67 -20.69 2.78
C ALA A 298 5.69 -19.25 2.25
N SER A 299 5.28 -18.28 3.07
CA SER A 299 5.33 -16.85 2.74
C SER A 299 6.75 -16.37 2.38
N TYR A 300 7.75 -16.73 3.19
CA TYR A 300 9.16 -16.43 2.91
C TYR A 300 9.66 -17.06 1.60
N ARG A 301 9.30 -18.32 1.33
CA ARG A 301 9.72 -19.00 0.09
C ARG A 301 9.17 -18.30 -1.15
N PHE A 302 7.92 -17.87 -1.12
CA PHE A 302 7.35 -17.06 -2.20
C PHE A 302 8.08 -15.71 -2.34
N SER A 303 8.43 -15.04 -1.25
CA SER A 303 9.12 -13.74 -1.31
C SER A 303 10.53 -13.84 -1.92
N VAL A 304 11.20 -14.99 -1.78
CA VAL A 304 12.53 -15.24 -2.38
C VAL A 304 12.47 -15.99 -3.73
N GLY A 305 11.27 -16.23 -4.27
CA GLY A 305 11.08 -16.87 -5.57
C GLY A 305 11.13 -18.41 -5.59
N ASP A 306 11.11 -19.07 -4.42
CA ASP A 306 10.99 -20.52 -4.28
C ASP A 306 9.52 -20.97 -4.30
N ALA A 307 8.88 -20.86 -5.46
CA ALA A 307 7.46 -21.19 -5.62
C ALA A 307 7.17 -22.68 -5.33
N ASP A 308 8.03 -23.60 -5.80
CA ASP A 308 7.86 -25.05 -5.59
C ASP A 308 7.91 -25.41 -4.09
N GLY A 309 8.85 -24.81 -3.36
CA GLY A 309 8.96 -25.03 -1.91
C GLY A 309 7.82 -24.38 -1.14
N GLY A 310 7.34 -23.20 -1.55
CA GLY A 310 6.17 -22.56 -0.97
C GLY A 310 4.90 -23.39 -1.18
N ASP A 311 4.70 -23.90 -2.39
CA ASP A 311 3.59 -24.76 -2.76
C ASP A 311 3.57 -26.07 -1.97
N ALA A 312 4.74 -26.70 -1.79
CA ALA A 312 4.85 -27.91 -0.98
C ALA A 312 4.46 -27.68 0.48
N ASP A 313 4.80 -26.53 1.05
CA ASP A 313 4.42 -26.17 2.42
C ASP A 313 2.90 -25.94 2.53
N LEU A 314 2.31 -25.24 1.55
CA LEU A 314 0.86 -25.05 1.48
C LEU A 314 0.11 -26.38 1.29
N GLU A 315 0.63 -27.34 0.52
CA GLU A 315 -0.01 -28.65 0.34
C GLU A 315 -0.12 -29.41 1.67
N VAL A 316 0.92 -29.35 2.51
CA VAL A 316 0.90 -29.96 3.85
C VAL A 316 -0.17 -29.30 4.73
N LEU A 317 -0.24 -27.98 4.72
CA LEU A 317 -1.23 -27.20 5.48
C LEU A 317 -2.65 -27.46 4.97
N ALA A 318 -2.85 -27.59 3.66
CA ALA A 318 -4.14 -27.89 3.06
C ALA A 318 -4.66 -29.25 3.55
N GLY A 319 -3.80 -30.27 3.59
CA GLY A 319 -4.16 -31.56 4.16
C GLY A 319 -4.58 -31.48 5.64
N ALA A 320 -3.94 -30.63 6.44
CA ALA A 320 -4.34 -30.39 7.84
C ALA A 320 -5.69 -29.64 7.93
N ALA A 321 -5.91 -28.64 7.07
CA ALA A 321 -7.16 -27.89 6.98
C ALA A 321 -8.36 -28.79 6.63
N GLU A 322 -8.19 -29.73 5.71
CA GLU A 322 -9.22 -30.70 5.31
C GLU A 322 -9.60 -31.66 6.45
N ARG A 323 -8.63 -32.03 7.29
CA ARG A 323 -8.87 -32.84 8.50
C ARG A 323 -9.44 -32.03 9.67
N GLY A 324 -9.52 -30.71 9.55
CA GLY A 324 -9.94 -29.81 10.62
C GLY A 324 -8.92 -29.70 11.75
N GLU A 325 -7.64 -29.91 11.44
CA GLU A 325 -6.52 -29.87 12.40
C GLU A 325 -5.83 -28.50 12.44
N LEU A 326 -6.02 -27.68 11.40
CA LEU A 326 -5.38 -26.37 11.26
C LEU A 326 -6.09 -25.32 12.15
N ASP A 327 -5.33 -24.62 12.99
CA ASP A 327 -5.88 -23.57 13.84
C ASP A 327 -6.12 -22.24 13.09
N ALA A 328 -6.80 -21.30 13.74
CA ALA A 328 -7.18 -20.03 13.11
C ALA A 328 -5.97 -19.16 12.72
N ALA A 329 -4.89 -19.14 13.50
CA ALA A 329 -3.70 -18.33 13.20
C ALA A 329 -2.94 -18.90 11.99
N ALA A 330 -2.76 -20.21 11.96
CA ALA A 330 -2.13 -20.88 10.83
C ALA A 330 -3.01 -20.81 9.57
N SER A 331 -4.35 -20.90 9.71
CA SER A 331 -5.27 -20.73 8.58
C SER A 331 -5.22 -19.32 8.01
N LEU A 332 -5.16 -18.28 8.86
CA LEU A 332 -4.96 -16.90 8.41
C LEU A 332 -3.62 -16.76 7.68
N ALA A 333 -2.52 -17.21 8.28
CA ALA A 333 -1.19 -17.10 7.67
C ALA A 333 -1.08 -17.85 6.34
N ALA A 334 -1.65 -19.05 6.26
CA ALA A 334 -1.69 -19.85 5.03
C ALA A 334 -2.54 -19.18 3.94
N SER A 335 -3.68 -18.58 4.32
CA SER A 335 -4.49 -17.80 3.36
C SER A 335 -3.73 -16.61 2.80
N LEU A 336 -2.99 -15.87 3.65
CA LEU A 336 -2.17 -14.74 3.24
C LEU A 336 -1.03 -15.20 2.32
N ALA A 337 -0.33 -16.27 2.68
CA ALA A 337 0.74 -16.84 1.85
C ALA A 337 0.21 -17.33 0.49
N ALA A 338 -0.95 -17.99 0.44
CA ALA A 338 -1.57 -18.44 -0.80
C ALA A 338 -2.04 -17.27 -1.68
N ASN A 339 -2.49 -16.18 -1.08
CA ASN A 339 -2.92 -14.98 -1.79
C ASN A 339 -1.77 -14.28 -2.52
N LEU A 340 -0.54 -14.38 -2.03
CA LEU A 340 0.65 -13.79 -2.66
C LEU A 340 0.98 -14.36 -4.06
N VAL A 341 0.46 -15.53 -4.41
CA VAL A 341 0.79 -16.25 -5.67
C VAL A 341 -0.42 -16.48 -6.58
N GLU A 342 -1.46 -15.64 -6.47
CA GLU A 342 -2.69 -15.72 -7.29
C GLU A 342 -3.31 -17.14 -7.32
N GLY A 343 -3.27 -17.85 -6.19
CA GLY A 343 -3.72 -19.22 -6.04
C GLY A 343 -5.15 -19.36 -5.49
N GLY A 344 -6.15 -18.72 -6.10
CA GLY A 344 -7.51 -18.60 -5.57
C GLY A 344 -8.14 -19.91 -5.07
N GLU A 345 -7.98 -21.03 -5.79
CA GLU A 345 -8.47 -22.35 -5.36
C GLU A 345 -7.78 -22.87 -4.09
N ARG A 346 -6.48 -22.58 -3.90
CA ARG A 346 -5.73 -22.98 -2.70
C ARG A 346 -6.08 -22.09 -1.52
N GLU A 347 -6.17 -20.78 -1.76
CA GLU A 347 -6.62 -19.82 -0.74
C GLU A 347 -7.98 -20.24 -0.19
N ALA A 348 -8.89 -20.74 -1.04
CA ALA A 348 -10.22 -21.23 -0.68
C ALA A 348 -10.19 -22.25 0.48
N ILE A 349 -9.24 -23.18 0.48
CA ILE A 349 -9.10 -24.22 1.51
C ILE A 349 -8.84 -23.58 2.88
N PHE A 350 -7.94 -22.59 2.91
CA PHE A 350 -7.53 -21.92 4.13
C PHE A 350 -8.56 -20.93 4.63
N VAL A 351 -9.24 -20.19 3.75
CA VAL A 351 -10.33 -19.28 4.16
C VAL A 351 -11.54 -20.06 4.67
N ASP A 352 -11.84 -21.24 4.09
CA ASP A 352 -12.89 -22.12 4.60
C ASP A 352 -12.52 -22.71 5.98
N ALA A 353 -11.25 -23.08 6.19
CA ALA A 353 -10.75 -23.52 7.50
C ALA A 353 -10.79 -22.38 8.52
N LEU A 354 -10.37 -21.18 8.11
CA LEU A 354 -10.40 -19.97 8.93
C LEU A 354 -11.83 -19.60 9.32
N GLY A 355 -12.79 -19.65 8.40
CA GLY A 355 -14.20 -19.37 8.69
C GLY A 355 -14.82 -20.39 9.67
N ARG A 356 -14.33 -21.64 9.70
CA ARG A 356 -14.72 -22.63 10.72
C ARG A 356 -14.08 -22.36 12.08
N ALA A 357 -12.78 -22.03 12.10
CA ALA A 357 -12.01 -21.82 13.32
C ALA A 357 -12.27 -20.44 13.97
N ALA A 358 -12.58 -19.43 13.17
CA ALA A 358 -12.84 -18.05 13.56
C ALA A 358 -14.11 -17.52 12.85
N PRO A 359 -15.31 -18.01 13.20
CA PRO A 359 -16.57 -17.68 12.51
C PRO A 359 -17.03 -16.22 12.69
N TYR A 360 -16.31 -15.42 13.49
CA TYR A 360 -16.59 -13.99 13.70
C TYR A 360 -15.53 -13.09 13.04
N LEU A 361 -14.68 -13.65 12.18
CA LEU A 361 -13.70 -12.91 11.41
C LEU A 361 -14.25 -12.61 10.01
N ALA A 362 -14.62 -11.34 9.77
CA ALA A 362 -15.20 -10.92 8.48
C ALA A 362 -14.27 -11.22 7.29
N TYR A 363 -12.96 -11.02 7.47
CA TYR A 363 -11.93 -11.30 6.47
C TYR A 363 -12.08 -12.68 5.78
N ALA A 364 -12.39 -13.74 6.54
CA ALA A 364 -12.52 -15.08 5.95
C ALA A 364 -13.66 -15.15 4.93
N PHE A 365 -14.79 -14.49 5.24
CA PHE A 365 -15.97 -14.47 4.37
C PHE A 365 -15.81 -13.47 3.22
N GLU A 366 -15.15 -12.34 3.46
CA GLU A 366 -14.75 -11.42 2.40
C GLU A 366 -13.87 -12.12 1.35
N ARG A 367 -12.76 -12.72 1.77
CA ARG A 367 -11.86 -13.44 0.86
C ARG A 367 -12.56 -14.58 0.14
N ARG A 368 -13.41 -15.33 0.85
CA ARG A 368 -14.22 -16.39 0.25
C ARG A 368 -15.18 -15.86 -0.82
N SER A 369 -15.67 -14.63 -0.68
CA SER A 369 -16.53 -13.99 -1.67
C SER A 369 -15.77 -13.56 -2.92
N PHE A 370 -14.56 -13.01 -2.78
CA PHE A 370 -13.72 -12.66 -3.93
C PHE A 370 -13.32 -13.89 -4.74
N ILE A 371 -12.87 -14.96 -4.08
CA ILE A 371 -12.60 -16.24 -4.74
C ILE A 371 -13.84 -16.79 -5.45
N ALA A 372 -15.03 -16.58 -4.88
CA ALA A 372 -16.28 -17.01 -5.51
C ALA A 372 -16.61 -16.17 -6.75
N PHE A 373 -16.35 -14.85 -6.74
CA PHE A 373 -16.52 -14.00 -7.92
C PHE A 373 -15.56 -14.40 -9.05
N ASP A 374 -14.28 -14.64 -8.73
CA ASP A 374 -13.28 -15.09 -9.69
C ASP A 374 -13.65 -16.44 -10.34
N ALA A 375 -14.38 -17.28 -9.59
CA ALA A 375 -14.92 -18.56 -10.06
C ALA A 375 -16.32 -18.47 -10.70
N GLU A 376 -16.85 -17.26 -10.91
CA GLU A 376 -18.21 -16.98 -11.40
C GLU A 376 -19.33 -17.63 -10.55
N ASP A 377 -19.05 -17.97 -9.28
CA ASP A 377 -19.99 -18.55 -8.31
C ASP A 377 -20.71 -17.46 -7.51
N ALA A 378 -21.68 -16.78 -8.16
CA ALA A 378 -22.48 -15.75 -7.53
C ALA A 378 -23.23 -16.23 -6.26
N LEU A 379 -23.59 -17.52 -6.18
CA LEU A 379 -24.27 -18.08 -5.00
C LEU A 379 -23.29 -18.23 -3.83
N GLY A 380 -22.07 -18.70 -4.09
CA GLY A 380 -20.99 -18.75 -3.12
C GLY A 380 -20.64 -17.35 -2.61
N ALA A 381 -20.50 -16.38 -3.51
CA ALA A 381 -20.24 -14.99 -3.16
C ALA A 381 -21.35 -14.43 -2.26
N ALA A 382 -22.61 -14.54 -2.65
CA ALA A 382 -23.75 -14.05 -1.87
C ALA A 382 -23.84 -14.71 -0.48
N ARG A 383 -23.52 -16.00 -0.35
CA ARG A 383 -23.51 -16.70 0.95
C ARG A 383 -22.43 -16.18 1.88
N ALA A 384 -21.23 -15.95 1.36
CA ALA A 384 -20.12 -15.43 2.15
C ALA A 384 -20.39 -13.97 2.55
N LEU A 385 -20.84 -13.14 1.60
CA LEU A 385 -21.19 -11.74 1.84
C LEU A 385 -22.35 -11.56 2.81
N ALA A 386 -23.35 -12.46 2.80
CA ALA A 386 -24.42 -12.44 3.80
C ALA A 386 -23.88 -12.55 5.23
N VAL A 387 -22.83 -13.34 5.47
CA VAL A 387 -22.17 -13.42 6.78
C VAL A 387 -21.32 -12.18 7.03
N ALA A 388 -20.59 -11.70 6.03
CA ALA A 388 -19.74 -10.50 6.16
C ALA A 388 -20.56 -9.26 6.57
N VAL A 389 -21.72 -9.01 5.96
CA VAL A 389 -22.61 -7.88 6.34
C VAL A 389 -23.27 -8.07 7.70
N GLU A 390 -23.46 -9.32 8.17
CA GLU A 390 -23.93 -9.57 9.54
C GLU A 390 -22.85 -9.28 10.58
N LEU A 391 -21.58 -9.58 10.26
CA LEU A 391 -20.44 -9.33 11.15
C LEU A 391 -20.04 -7.86 11.18
N GLU A 392 -20.04 -7.19 10.03
CA GLU A 392 -19.65 -5.79 9.87
C GLU A 392 -20.70 -5.02 9.04
N PRO A 393 -21.86 -4.68 9.65
CA PRO A 393 -22.98 -4.04 8.95
C PRO A 393 -22.71 -2.60 8.50
N GLU A 394 -21.63 -1.99 8.97
CA GLU A 394 -21.24 -0.61 8.63
C GLU A 394 -20.23 -0.55 7.47
N SER A 395 -19.87 -1.69 6.87
CA SER A 395 -18.97 -1.76 5.72
C SER A 395 -19.74 -1.54 4.41
N ASP A 396 -19.63 -0.35 3.82
CA ASP A 396 -20.21 -0.02 2.50
C ASP A 396 -19.70 -0.95 1.40
N LEU A 397 -18.43 -1.37 1.48
CA LEU A 397 -17.81 -2.31 0.55
C LEU A 397 -18.53 -3.68 0.57
N TYR A 398 -18.85 -4.20 1.75
CA TYR A 398 -19.55 -5.49 1.86
C TYR A 398 -20.98 -5.42 1.33
N TRP A 399 -21.69 -4.31 1.59
CA TRP A 399 -23.01 -4.09 1.01
C TRP A 399 -22.98 -3.92 -0.51
N THR A 400 -21.97 -3.23 -1.04
CA THR A 400 -21.75 -3.05 -2.50
C THR A 400 -21.60 -4.41 -3.19
N ASN A 401 -20.68 -5.23 -2.67
CA ASN A 401 -20.41 -6.56 -3.22
C ASN A 401 -21.60 -7.52 -3.01
N PHE A 402 -22.32 -7.40 -1.89
CA PHE A 402 -23.52 -8.21 -1.66
C PHE A 402 -24.62 -7.86 -2.65
N GLY A 403 -24.82 -6.56 -2.93
CA GLY A 403 -25.71 -6.07 -3.98
C GLY A 403 -25.36 -6.65 -5.35
N TRP A 404 -24.07 -6.67 -5.70
CA TRP A 404 -23.58 -7.27 -6.94
C TRP A 404 -23.87 -8.78 -7.03
N ALA A 405 -23.54 -9.54 -5.99
CA ALA A 405 -23.83 -10.97 -5.96
C ALA A 405 -25.34 -11.27 -6.09
N LEU A 406 -26.20 -10.44 -5.47
CA LEU A 406 -27.65 -10.56 -5.58
C LEU A 406 -28.16 -10.22 -6.99
N TYR A 407 -27.57 -9.23 -7.66
CA TYR A 407 -27.86 -8.90 -9.06
C TYR A 407 -27.53 -10.08 -9.98
N LEU A 408 -26.34 -10.67 -9.81
CA LEU A 408 -25.91 -11.85 -10.58
C LEU A 408 -26.83 -13.05 -10.36
N LEU A 409 -27.48 -13.17 -9.20
CA LEU A 409 -28.50 -14.20 -8.92
C LEU A 409 -29.90 -13.83 -9.41
N GLY A 410 -30.13 -12.60 -9.89
CA GLY A 410 -31.43 -12.10 -10.33
C GLY A 410 -32.37 -11.69 -9.19
N PHE A 411 -31.86 -11.54 -7.97
CA PHE A 411 -32.63 -11.04 -6.82
C PHE A 411 -32.62 -9.50 -6.81
N LEU A 412 -33.23 -8.90 -7.83
CA LEU A 412 -33.13 -7.48 -8.15
C LEU A 412 -33.59 -6.57 -6.99
N GLU A 413 -34.71 -6.87 -6.32
CA GLU A 413 -35.19 -6.06 -5.21
C GLU A 413 -34.22 -6.06 -4.01
N ARG A 414 -33.58 -7.20 -3.75
CA ARG A 414 -32.59 -7.32 -2.66
C ARG A 414 -31.26 -6.68 -3.05
N SER A 415 -30.88 -6.75 -4.32
CA SER A 415 -29.72 -6.05 -4.86
C SER A 415 -29.87 -4.54 -4.72
N GLU A 416 -31.06 -4.00 -5.03
CA GLU A 416 -31.41 -2.59 -4.83
C GLU A 416 -31.29 -2.18 -3.36
N GLU A 417 -31.86 -2.96 -2.43
CA GLU A 417 -31.77 -2.69 -0.99
C GLU A 417 -30.32 -2.67 -0.51
N ALA A 418 -29.51 -3.67 -0.88
CA ALA A 418 -28.10 -3.73 -0.50
C ALA A 418 -27.28 -2.57 -1.10
N SER A 419 -27.53 -2.21 -2.36
CA SER A 419 -26.82 -1.12 -3.03
C SER A 419 -27.20 0.25 -2.43
N ARG A 420 -28.46 0.45 -2.04
CA ARG A 420 -28.89 1.63 -1.27
C ARG A 420 -28.24 1.71 0.10
N GLN A 421 -28.17 0.58 0.81
CA GLN A 421 -27.50 0.53 2.11
C GLN A 421 -26.02 0.93 2.01
N ALA A 422 -25.31 0.48 0.96
CA ALA A 422 -23.94 0.91 0.70
C ALA A 422 -23.83 2.43 0.47
N VAL A 423 -24.73 3.01 -0.34
CA VAL A 423 -24.76 4.47 -0.60
C VAL A 423 -25.14 5.29 0.65
N ASP A 424 -26.00 4.74 1.51
CA ASP A 424 -26.39 5.39 2.77
C ASP A 424 -25.24 5.39 3.79
N LEU A 425 -24.40 4.35 3.80
CA LEU A 425 -23.19 4.24 4.62
C LEU A 425 -22.08 5.17 4.11
N ASP A 426 -21.81 5.14 2.81
CA ASP A 426 -20.88 6.06 2.15
C ASP A 426 -21.50 6.73 0.91
N PRO A 427 -21.91 8.01 1.03
CA PRO A 427 -22.36 8.80 -0.09
C PRO A 427 -21.30 9.07 -1.16
N ALA A 428 -20.02 8.72 -1.00
CA ALA A 428 -19.03 8.80 -2.08
C ALA A 428 -18.85 7.46 -2.82
N GLN A 429 -19.45 6.36 -2.34
CA GLN A 429 -19.33 5.04 -2.95
C GLN A 429 -20.02 5.00 -4.32
N TYR A 430 -19.26 5.17 -5.39
CA TYR A 430 -19.76 5.30 -6.75
C TYR A 430 -20.05 3.95 -7.39
N ILE A 431 -19.34 2.89 -7.02
CA ILE A 431 -19.59 1.52 -7.51
C ILE A 431 -20.98 1.04 -7.07
N ALA A 432 -21.36 1.29 -5.82
CA ALA A 432 -22.72 0.99 -5.33
C ALA A 432 -23.80 1.75 -6.10
N ARG A 433 -23.53 2.99 -6.52
CA ARG A 433 -24.45 3.76 -7.37
C ARG A 433 -24.56 3.18 -8.77
N TYR A 434 -23.46 2.72 -9.34
CA TYR A 434 -23.51 2.02 -10.63
C TYR A 434 -24.33 0.73 -10.54
N ASN A 435 -24.14 -0.06 -9.48
CA ASN A 435 -24.98 -1.24 -9.21
C ASN A 435 -26.46 -0.87 -9.04
N LEU A 436 -26.75 0.20 -8.29
CA LEU A 436 -28.12 0.69 -8.12
C LEU A 436 -28.74 1.14 -9.46
N ALA A 437 -28.01 1.92 -10.25
CA ALA A 437 -28.47 2.40 -11.55
C ALA A 437 -28.71 1.26 -12.54
N LEU A 438 -27.86 0.22 -12.49
CA LEU A 438 -28.02 -1.00 -13.27
C LEU A 438 -29.33 -1.72 -12.89
N VAL A 439 -29.57 -1.93 -11.60
CA VAL A 439 -30.81 -2.53 -11.09
C VAL A 439 -32.03 -1.70 -11.49
N GLU A 440 -31.95 -0.38 -11.39
CA GLU A 440 -33.02 0.55 -11.80
C GLU A 440 -33.36 0.40 -13.28
N VAL A 441 -32.37 0.32 -14.18
CA VAL A 441 -32.66 0.20 -15.62
C VAL A 441 -33.22 -1.16 -16.01
N VAL A 442 -32.73 -2.26 -15.40
CA VAL A 442 -33.27 -3.61 -15.68
C VAL A 442 -34.65 -3.85 -15.07
N THR A 443 -35.11 -2.95 -14.18
CA THR A 443 -36.45 -2.96 -13.58
C THR A 443 -37.34 -1.82 -14.11
N ASP A 444 -37.08 -1.38 -15.35
CA ASP A 444 -37.86 -0.38 -16.11
C ASP A 444 -37.94 1.03 -15.49
N ARG A 445 -36.95 1.41 -14.68
CA ARG A 445 -36.82 2.77 -14.10
C ARG A 445 -35.69 3.55 -14.76
N LEU A 446 -35.79 3.77 -16.07
CA LEU A 446 -34.76 4.45 -16.86
C LEU A 446 -34.42 5.86 -16.36
N ASP A 447 -35.42 6.66 -15.97
CA ASP A 447 -35.18 8.04 -15.53
C ASP A 447 -34.41 8.12 -14.22
N ASP A 448 -34.73 7.23 -13.28
CA ASP A 448 -34.04 7.09 -12.00
C ASP A 448 -32.59 6.63 -12.28
N SER A 449 -32.42 5.57 -13.07
CA SER A 449 -31.11 5.05 -13.48
C SER A 449 -30.21 6.12 -14.08
N LEU A 450 -30.71 6.92 -15.03
CA LEU A 450 -29.94 8.01 -15.64
C LEU A 450 -29.56 9.09 -14.63
N ALA A 451 -30.41 9.34 -13.63
CA ALA A 451 -30.09 10.27 -12.54
C ALA A 451 -29.00 9.69 -11.63
N THR A 452 -29.11 8.42 -11.25
CA THR A 452 -28.13 7.71 -10.42
C THR A 452 -26.78 7.60 -11.12
N TYR A 453 -26.73 7.25 -12.41
CA TYR A 453 -25.49 7.29 -13.22
C TYR A 453 -24.86 8.68 -13.26
N ARG A 454 -25.67 9.74 -13.40
CA ARG A 454 -25.19 11.13 -13.36
C ARG A 454 -24.62 11.51 -12.01
N GLU A 455 -25.15 10.97 -10.92
CA GLU A 455 -24.62 11.20 -9.58
C GLU A 455 -23.33 10.42 -9.31
N ALA A 456 -23.26 9.15 -9.71
CA ALA A 456 -22.04 8.34 -9.63
C ALA A 456 -20.87 9.05 -10.32
N ARG A 457 -21.12 9.60 -11.51
CA ARG A 457 -20.14 10.33 -12.32
C ARG A 457 -19.69 11.69 -11.75
N ARG A 458 -20.29 12.16 -10.65
CA ARG A 458 -19.77 13.35 -9.92
C ARG A 458 -18.58 13.01 -9.03
N PHE A 459 -18.44 11.73 -8.65
CA PHE A 459 -17.37 11.24 -7.80
C PHE A 459 -16.22 10.61 -8.60
N ASP A 460 -16.52 10.11 -9.80
CA ASP A 460 -15.54 9.66 -10.79
C ASP A 460 -15.96 10.20 -12.17
N ASP A 461 -15.18 11.13 -12.74
CA ASP A 461 -15.52 11.75 -14.03
C ASP A 461 -15.22 10.84 -15.24
N GLY A 462 -14.46 9.76 -15.02
CA GLY A 462 -14.31 8.63 -15.93
C GLY A 462 -15.57 7.77 -16.00
N VAL A 463 -15.77 7.10 -17.14
CA VAL A 463 -16.72 5.98 -17.21
C VAL A 463 -15.90 4.72 -17.01
N ASP A 464 -16.14 4.04 -15.88
CA ASP A 464 -15.57 2.72 -15.61
C ASP A 464 -15.98 1.75 -16.74
N PRO A 465 -15.02 1.12 -17.46
CA PRO A 465 -15.33 0.16 -18.51
C PRO A 465 -16.23 -0.99 -18.06
N GLU A 466 -16.17 -1.40 -16.79
CA GLU A 466 -17.01 -2.46 -16.24
C GLU A 466 -18.50 -2.07 -16.27
N VAL A 467 -18.84 -0.78 -16.08
CA VAL A 467 -20.23 -0.30 -16.19
C VAL A 467 -20.79 -0.52 -17.59
N ILE A 468 -19.98 -0.32 -18.62
CA ILE A 468 -20.37 -0.55 -20.01
C ILE A 468 -20.53 -2.06 -20.24
N ALA A 469 -19.59 -2.88 -19.76
CA ALA A 469 -19.66 -4.33 -19.86
C ALA A 469 -20.92 -4.89 -19.19
N ASP A 470 -21.23 -4.42 -17.99
CA ASP A 470 -22.41 -4.81 -17.21
C ASP A 470 -23.72 -4.45 -17.91
N LEU A 471 -23.81 -3.27 -18.53
CA LEU A 471 -24.98 -2.87 -19.30
C LEU A 471 -25.15 -3.70 -20.58
N VAL A 472 -24.05 -4.12 -21.23
CA VAL A 472 -24.08 -5.06 -22.36
C VAL A 472 -24.61 -6.43 -21.90
N VAL A 473 -24.09 -6.96 -20.79
CA VAL A 473 -24.57 -8.23 -20.20
C VAL A 473 -26.04 -8.10 -19.77
N ALA A 474 -26.44 -6.96 -19.22
CA ALA A 474 -27.82 -6.69 -18.83
C ALA A 474 -28.77 -6.65 -20.03
N GLU A 475 -28.35 -6.08 -21.17
CA GLU A 475 -29.14 -6.02 -22.41
C GLU A 475 -29.45 -7.45 -22.91
N GLU A 476 -28.47 -8.36 -22.80
CA GLU A 476 -28.67 -9.78 -23.15
C GLU A 476 -29.53 -10.52 -22.12
N ARG A 477 -29.26 -10.30 -20.83
CA ARG A 477 -29.91 -11.03 -19.73
C ARG A 477 -31.35 -10.61 -19.49
N TYR A 478 -31.68 -9.34 -19.71
CA TYR A 478 -32.99 -8.74 -19.49
C TYR A 478 -33.51 -8.11 -20.79
N PRO A 479 -33.82 -8.90 -21.83
CA PRO A 479 -34.21 -8.36 -23.14
C PRO A 479 -35.54 -7.59 -23.13
N ASP A 480 -36.36 -7.80 -22.11
CA ASP A 480 -37.62 -7.07 -21.91
C ASP A 480 -37.40 -5.69 -21.27
N ALA A 481 -36.24 -5.45 -20.65
CA ALA A 481 -35.87 -4.16 -20.05
C ALA A 481 -35.42 -3.19 -21.15
N VAL A 482 -36.39 -2.64 -21.89
CA VAL A 482 -36.14 -1.83 -23.08
C VAL A 482 -35.34 -0.55 -22.79
N GLY A 483 -35.20 -0.14 -21.53
CA GLY A 483 -34.39 1.02 -21.12
C GLY A 483 -32.88 0.78 -21.15
N VAL A 484 -32.41 -0.47 -21.07
CA VAL A 484 -30.97 -0.79 -20.98
C VAL A 484 -30.16 -0.21 -22.14
N PRO A 485 -30.57 -0.32 -23.41
CA PRO A 485 -29.79 0.24 -24.52
C PRO A 485 -29.68 1.77 -24.47
N PHE A 486 -30.63 2.47 -23.86
CA PHE A 486 -30.54 3.93 -23.67
C PHE A 486 -29.50 4.29 -22.60
N ALA A 487 -29.51 3.58 -21.47
CA ALA A 487 -28.49 3.76 -20.42
C ALA A 487 -27.09 3.44 -20.96
N LEU A 488 -26.96 2.33 -21.70
CA LEU A 488 -25.73 1.94 -22.39
C LEU A 488 -25.26 3.03 -23.38
N GLY A 489 -26.15 3.55 -24.23
CA GLY A 489 -25.83 4.66 -25.13
C GLY A 489 -25.35 5.91 -24.40
N THR A 490 -25.96 6.23 -23.25
CA THR A 490 -25.56 7.37 -22.42
C THR A 490 -24.16 7.18 -21.82
N MET A 491 -23.82 5.97 -21.35
CA MET A 491 -22.50 5.68 -20.79
C MET A 491 -21.41 5.59 -21.86
N LEU A 492 -21.69 4.95 -23.00
CA LEU A 492 -20.77 4.91 -24.16
C LEU A 492 -20.48 6.31 -24.70
N GLU A 493 -21.51 7.15 -24.78
CA GLU A 493 -21.35 8.54 -25.19
C GLU A 493 -20.48 9.34 -24.21
N ALA A 494 -20.69 9.14 -22.91
CA ALA A 494 -19.87 9.73 -21.87
C ALA A 494 -18.41 9.22 -21.92
N ALA A 495 -18.19 7.97 -22.31
CA ALA A 495 -16.87 7.39 -22.57
C ALA A 495 -16.24 7.87 -23.88
N GLY A 496 -17.00 8.52 -24.76
CA GLY A 496 -16.53 9.05 -26.05
C GLY A 496 -16.65 8.07 -27.22
N ASP A 497 -17.22 6.88 -27.02
CA ASP A 497 -17.47 5.91 -28.10
C ASP A 497 -18.76 6.27 -28.86
N ARG A 498 -18.62 7.19 -29.84
CA ARG A 498 -19.75 7.74 -30.60
C ARG A 498 -20.51 6.69 -31.40
N ASP A 499 -19.80 5.76 -32.02
CA ASP A 499 -20.42 4.77 -32.90
C ASP A 499 -21.19 3.74 -32.09
N ALA A 500 -20.59 3.19 -31.03
CA ALA A 500 -21.27 2.25 -30.15
C ALA A 500 -22.44 2.93 -29.41
N ALA A 501 -22.29 4.19 -29.00
CA ALA A 501 -23.38 4.96 -28.40
C ALA A 501 -24.55 5.15 -29.38
N ALA A 502 -24.27 5.51 -30.63
CA ALA A 502 -25.31 5.64 -31.67
C ALA A 502 -26.01 4.30 -31.92
N ASP A 503 -25.25 3.21 -32.02
CA ASP A 503 -25.80 1.86 -32.16
C ASP A 503 -26.74 1.51 -30.99
N ALA A 504 -26.37 1.84 -29.75
CA ALA A 504 -27.18 1.58 -28.57
C ALA A 504 -28.49 2.39 -28.56
N PHE A 505 -28.44 3.69 -28.91
CA PHE A 505 -29.65 4.52 -29.05
C PHE A 505 -30.56 4.05 -30.19
N GLU A 506 -30.01 3.58 -31.32
CA GLU A 506 -30.78 2.98 -32.41
C GLU A 506 -31.45 1.66 -32.00
N ARG A 507 -30.78 0.83 -31.17
CA ARG A 507 -31.37 -0.37 -30.58
C ARG A 507 -32.53 -0.03 -29.64
N TYR A 508 -32.37 0.99 -28.79
CA TYR A 508 -33.46 1.49 -27.94
C TYR A 508 -34.67 1.93 -28.78
N ASP A 509 -34.48 2.75 -29.81
CA ASP A 509 -35.57 3.24 -30.66
C ASP A 509 -36.33 2.09 -31.34
N ARG A 510 -35.58 1.08 -31.84
CA ARG A 510 -36.17 -0.10 -32.46
C ARG A 510 -36.95 -0.96 -31.45
N ALA A 511 -36.42 -1.16 -30.25
CA ALA A 511 -37.07 -1.92 -29.19
C ALA A 511 -38.39 -1.26 -28.79
N VAL A 512 -38.38 0.06 -28.56
CA VAL A 512 -39.58 0.84 -28.24
C VAL A 512 -40.62 0.79 -29.37
N ALA A 513 -40.20 0.91 -30.63
CA ALA A 513 -41.11 0.86 -31.78
C ALA A 513 -41.80 -0.50 -31.96
N ALA A 514 -41.23 -1.58 -31.43
CA ALA A 514 -41.79 -2.93 -31.51
C ALA A 514 -42.86 -3.24 -30.44
N LEU A 515 -43.03 -2.37 -29.43
CA LEU A 515 -44.00 -2.56 -28.35
C LEU A 515 -45.46 -2.31 -28.82
N PRO A 516 -46.44 -3.19 -28.53
CA PRO A 516 -47.82 -3.02 -28.98
C PRO A 516 -48.61 -1.94 -28.19
N GLU A 517 -49.13 -0.94 -28.94
CA GLU A 517 -50.01 0.22 -28.57
C GLU A 517 -49.53 1.21 -27.47
N ALA A 518 -49.20 2.43 -27.93
CA ALA A 518 -49.23 3.79 -27.34
C ALA A 518 -48.76 4.10 -25.90
N ALA A 519 -48.49 3.13 -25.02
CA ALA A 519 -48.40 3.39 -23.57
C ALA A 519 -47.13 2.90 -22.84
N ALA A 520 -46.11 2.34 -23.51
CA ALA A 520 -45.01 1.70 -22.77
C ALA A 520 -43.70 2.50 -22.66
N ALA A 521 -43.46 3.51 -23.52
CA ALA A 521 -42.26 4.34 -23.44
C ALA A 521 -42.60 5.80 -23.73
N ASP A 522 -41.93 6.73 -23.03
CA ASP A 522 -42.09 8.17 -23.26
C ASP A 522 -41.74 8.50 -24.73
N PRO A 523 -42.71 8.98 -25.55
CA PRO A 523 -42.45 9.37 -26.93
C PRO A 523 -41.37 10.45 -27.07
N ALA A 524 -41.12 11.23 -25.99
CA ALA A 524 -40.01 12.16 -25.93
C ALA A 524 -38.66 11.42 -25.86
N ARG A 525 -38.55 10.35 -25.05
CA ARG A 525 -37.32 9.54 -24.94
C ARG A 525 -36.95 8.82 -26.22
N ALA A 526 -37.93 8.26 -26.94
CA ALA A 526 -37.69 7.66 -28.26
C ALA A 526 -37.23 8.71 -29.28
N ARG A 527 -37.75 9.94 -29.21
CA ARG A 527 -37.28 11.04 -30.04
C ARG A 527 -35.86 11.46 -29.66
N GLU A 528 -35.58 11.59 -28.37
CA GLU A 528 -34.25 11.91 -27.84
C GLU A 528 -33.21 10.90 -28.33
N ALA A 529 -33.48 9.60 -28.23
CA ALA A 529 -32.58 8.56 -28.72
C ALA A 529 -32.29 8.69 -30.23
N ARG A 530 -33.32 8.92 -31.06
CA ARG A 530 -33.14 9.15 -32.50
C ARG A 530 -32.34 10.41 -32.81
N ASP A 531 -32.64 11.50 -32.11
CA ASP A 531 -31.95 12.77 -32.28
C ASP A 531 -30.46 12.62 -31.88
N ARG A 532 -30.19 11.88 -30.79
CA ARG A 532 -28.83 11.61 -30.33
C ARG A 532 -28.06 10.69 -31.26
N ALA A 533 -28.65 9.58 -31.70
CA ALA A 533 -28.05 8.71 -32.70
C ALA A 533 -27.73 9.48 -33.99
N THR A 534 -28.65 10.32 -34.47
CA THR A 534 -28.42 11.15 -35.65
C THR A 534 -27.25 12.11 -35.45
N ALA A 535 -27.17 12.78 -34.30
CA ALA A 535 -26.09 13.69 -33.96
C ALA A 535 -24.73 12.99 -33.82
N LEU A 536 -24.72 11.76 -33.28
CA LEU A 536 -23.52 10.94 -33.12
C LEU A 536 -22.99 10.41 -34.46
N ARG A 537 -23.88 10.03 -35.38
CA ARG A 537 -23.54 9.60 -36.75
C ARG A 537 -23.18 10.75 -37.67
N ALA A 538 -23.55 11.98 -37.33
CA ALA A 538 -23.17 13.14 -38.12
C ALA A 538 -21.63 13.27 -38.12
N PRO A 539 -21.04 13.60 -39.28
CA PRO A 539 -19.60 13.86 -39.35
C PRO A 539 -19.24 14.98 -38.38
N LEU A 540 -18.14 14.79 -37.65
CA LEU A 540 -17.67 15.80 -36.73
C LEU A 540 -17.36 17.10 -37.50
N PRO A 541 -17.67 18.28 -36.92
CA PRO A 541 -17.28 19.55 -37.50
C PRO A 541 -15.75 19.61 -37.66
N PRO A 542 -15.23 20.22 -38.73
CA PRO A 542 -13.80 20.28 -38.95
C PRO A 542 -13.09 21.01 -37.80
N ILE A 543 -11.86 20.58 -37.53
CA ILE A 543 -10.93 21.31 -36.67
C ILE A 543 -10.04 22.22 -37.53
N ALA A 544 -9.48 23.25 -36.91
CA ALA A 544 -8.53 24.16 -37.54
C ALA A 544 -7.45 24.56 -36.52
N ILE A 545 -6.25 24.88 -37.01
CA ILE A 545 -5.24 25.55 -36.19
C ILE A 545 -5.39 27.06 -36.43
N GLU A 546 -5.72 27.81 -35.38
CA GLU A 546 -5.87 29.27 -35.41
C GLU A 546 -4.72 29.98 -34.69
N GLY A 547 -4.37 31.17 -35.17
CA GLY A 547 -3.26 31.98 -34.64
C GLY A 547 -1.89 31.65 -35.26
N ASP A 548 -0.86 32.34 -34.78
CA ASP A 548 0.52 32.11 -35.22
C ASP A 548 1.15 30.95 -34.42
N VAL A 549 1.80 30.02 -35.12
CA VAL A 549 2.57 28.95 -34.47
C VAL A 549 3.79 29.56 -33.78
N ALA A 550 3.85 29.61 -32.45
CA ALA A 550 4.93 30.25 -31.71
C ALA A 550 6.00 29.26 -31.24
N PHE A 551 7.23 29.74 -31.06
CA PHE A 551 8.37 28.94 -30.57
C PHE A 551 8.84 29.45 -29.21
N ARG A 552 9.20 28.52 -28.33
CA ARG A 552 9.91 28.81 -27.07
C ARG A 552 11.04 27.81 -26.84
N LEU A 553 12.04 28.20 -26.06
CA LEU A 553 13.04 27.25 -25.54
C LEU A 553 12.45 26.54 -24.32
N GLY A 554 12.17 25.25 -24.43
CA GLY A 554 11.65 24.47 -23.30
C GLY A 554 10.27 24.94 -22.84
N ARG A 555 9.72 24.28 -21.81
CA ARG A 555 8.33 24.55 -21.37
C ARG A 555 8.18 25.91 -20.71
N ARG A 556 9.25 26.41 -20.07
CA ARG A 556 9.22 27.65 -19.29
C ARG A 556 10.21 28.71 -19.75
N GLY A 557 11.00 28.45 -20.79
CA GLY A 557 11.99 29.39 -21.30
C GLY A 557 11.39 30.46 -22.22
N PRO A 558 12.22 31.40 -22.72
CA PRO A 558 11.76 32.57 -23.47
C PRO A 558 11.24 32.19 -24.86
N ALA A 559 10.41 33.07 -25.44
CA ALA A 559 10.00 32.98 -26.83
C ALA A 559 11.21 33.16 -27.78
N VAL A 560 11.17 32.45 -28.90
CA VAL A 560 12.25 32.45 -29.89
C VAL A 560 11.72 32.91 -31.24
N ASP A 561 12.20 34.06 -31.69
CA ASP A 561 11.87 34.59 -33.02
C ASP A 561 12.82 34.04 -34.10
N VAL A 562 14.08 33.79 -33.74
CA VAL A 562 15.13 33.28 -34.63
C VAL A 562 15.84 32.10 -33.96
N PRO A 563 15.45 30.86 -34.30
CA PRO A 563 16.11 29.66 -33.80
C PRO A 563 17.59 29.54 -34.23
N ARG A 564 18.35 28.78 -33.47
CA ARG A 564 19.75 28.42 -33.75
C ARG A 564 19.88 26.90 -33.97
N PRO A 565 20.96 26.43 -34.63
CA PRO A 565 21.25 25.01 -34.70
C PRO A 565 21.29 24.37 -33.32
N GLY A 566 20.62 23.23 -33.15
CA GLY A 566 20.50 22.51 -31.87
C GLY A 566 19.37 22.96 -30.94
N ASP A 567 18.69 24.09 -31.19
CA ASP A 567 17.66 24.58 -30.26
C ASP A 567 16.54 23.54 -30.03
N PRO A 568 16.23 23.20 -28.76
CA PRO A 568 15.03 22.43 -28.41
C PRO A 568 13.83 23.37 -28.35
N LEU A 569 12.94 23.30 -29.34
CA LEU A 569 11.79 24.18 -29.47
C LEU A 569 10.54 23.51 -28.92
N VAL A 570 9.84 24.21 -28.04
CA VAL A 570 8.44 23.94 -27.74
C VAL A 570 7.59 24.76 -28.70
N VAL A 571 6.78 24.05 -29.47
CA VAL A 571 5.88 24.64 -30.45
C VAL A 571 4.52 24.82 -29.81
N SER A 572 3.95 26.02 -29.97
CA SER A 572 2.63 26.34 -29.42
C SER A 572 1.68 26.89 -30.47
N PHE A 573 0.45 26.40 -30.47
CA PHE A 573 -0.62 26.81 -31.38
C PHE A 573 -1.98 26.43 -30.80
N GLU A 574 -3.05 27.07 -31.24
CA GLU A 574 -4.41 26.79 -30.78
C GLU A 574 -5.16 25.95 -31.81
N VAL A 575 -5.70 24.80 -31.40
CA VAL A 575 -6.63 24.01 -32.19
C VAL A 575 -8.05 24.41 -31.80
N VAL A 576 -8.89 24.70 -32.78
CA VAL A 576 -10.29 25.10 -32.58
C VAL A 576 -11.22 24.26 -33.42
N THR A 577 -12.50 24.21 -33.03
CA THR A 577 -13.57 23.65 -33.85
C THR A 577 -14.76 24.60 -33.92
N ALA A 578 -15.47 24.59 -35.04
CA ALA A 578 -16.79 25.24 -35.15
C ALA A 578 -17.92 24.40 -34.52
N GLY A 579 -17.59 23.22 -33.98
CA GLY A 579 -18.51 22.30 -33.31
C GLY A 579 -18.73 22.56 -31.82
N GLU A 580 -19.40 21.61 -31.16
CA GLU A 580 -19.68 21.68 -29.72
C GLU A 580 -18.45 21.34 -28.84
N SER A 581 -17.52 20.53 -29.34
CA SER A 581 -16.25 20.22 -28.67
C SER A 581 -15.21 19.59 -29.62
N LEU A 582 -13.94 19.74 -29.29
CA LEU A 582 -12.80 19.04 -29.90
C LEU A 582 -12.78 17.54 -29.54
N PRO A 583 -12.07 16.70 -30.33
CA PRO A 583 -11.76 15.33 -29.94
C PRO A 583 -11.08 15.27 -28.57
N ARG A 584 -11.39 14.24 -27.76
CA ARG A 584 -10.79 14.05 -26.42
C ARG A 584 -9.28 13.85 -26.45
N THR A 585 -8.79 13.34 -27.57
CA THR A 585 -7.38 13.03 -27.78
C THR A 585 -6.98 13.56 -29.16
N LEU A 586 -5.89 14.32 -29.20
CA LEU A 586 -5.30 14.82 -30.44
C LEU A 586 -3.88 14.27 -30.60
N ALA A 587 -3.62 13.62 -31.71
CA ALA A 587 -2.27 13.34 -32.19
C ALA A 587 -1.72 14.61 -32.86
N VAL A 588 -0.70 15.20 -32.23
CA VAL A 588 0.01 16.37 -32.71
C VAL A 588 1.30 15.92 -33.38
N GLU A 589 1.53 16.35 -34.60
CA GLU A 589 2.78 16.11 -35.33
C GLU A 589 3.38 17.43 -35.80
N ILE A 590 4.66 17.62 -35.47
CA ILE A 590 5.46 18.77 -35.84
C ILE A 590 6.58 18.29 -36.74
N THR A 591 6.71 18.90 -37.92
CA THR A 591 7.77 18.60 -38.88
C THR A 591 8.46 19.88 -39.32
N VAL A 592 9.78 19.91 -39.24
CA VAL A 592 10.63 20.98 -39.77
C VAL A 592 11.18 20.53 -41.11
N GLU A 593 10.97 21.34 -42.13
CA GLU A 593 11.35 21.07 -43.52
C GLU A 593 12.35 22.12 -44.01
N ASP A 594 13.30 21.69 -44.85
CA ASP A 594 14.25 22.57 -45.53
C ASP A 594 13.64 23.24 -46.78
N GLY A 595 14.49 23.94 -47.55
CA GLY A 595 14.07 24.66 -48.76
C GLY A 595 13.60 23.77 -49.91
N ASP A 596 13.95 22.47 -49.89
CA ASP A 596 13.53 21.46 -50.86
C ASP A 596 12.32 20.65 -50.38
N GLY A 597 11.86 20.90 -49.14
CA GLY A 597 10.72 20.23 -48.52
C GLY A 597 11.07 18.91 -47.84
N GLU A 598 12.36 18.64 -47.60
CA GLU A 598 12.82 17.44 -46.90
C GLU A 598 12.74 17.66 -45.38
N ALA A 599 12.19 16.68 -44.66
CA ALA A 599 12.05 16.75 -43.21
C ALA A 599 13.42 16.61 -42.52
N VAL A 600 13.84 17.67 -41.82
CA VAL A 600 15.11 17.73 -41.08
C VAL A 600 14.94 17.47 -39.59
N ALA A 601 13.74 17.64 -39.05
CA ALA A 601 13.36 17.23 -37.70
C ALA A 601 11.85 16.95 -37.64
N SER A 602 11.45 16.01 -36.80
CA SER A 602 10.03 15.75 -36.53
C SER A 602 9.81 15.36 -35.08
N ALA A 603 8.59 15.57 -34.61
CA ALA A 603 8.12 15.14 -33.31
C ALA A 603 6.63 14.81 -33.37
N SER A 604 6.22 13.78 -32.62
CA SER A 604 4.82 13.41 -32.48
C SER A 604 4.49 13.25 -31.01
N GLN A 605 3.31 13.72 -30.62
CA GLN A 605 2.82 13.61 -29.25
C GLN A 605 1.29 13.52 -29.24
N GLU A 606 0.77 12.69 -28.36
CA GLU A 606 -0.66 12.64 -28.06
C GLU A 606 -1.00 13.60 -26.90
N VAL A 607 -2.10 14.34 -27.03
CA VAL A 607 -2.53 15.34 -26.04
C VAL A 607 -4.00 15.14 -25.68
N ASP A 608 -4.29 15.09 -24.38
CA ASP A 608 -5.64 15.03 -23.84
C ASP A 608 -6.29 16.41 -23.81
N VAL A 609 -7.47 16.50 -24.41
CA VAL A 609 -8.27 17.72 -24.49
C VAL A 609 -9.35 17.69 -23.39
N PRO A 610 -9.47 18.78 -22.60
CA PRO A 610 -10.54 18.90 -21.61
C PRO A 610 -11.94 18.72 -22.22
N MET A 611 -12.83 18.08 -21.47
CA MET A 611 -14.20 17.81 -21.93
C MET A 611 -14.93 19.12 -22.27
N GLY A 612 -15.55 19.18 -23.45
CA GLY A 612 -16.32 20.35 -23.90
C GLY A 612 -15.48 21.52 -24.41
N ALA A 613 -14.15 21.37 -24.55
CA ALA A 613 -13.31 22.42 -25.10
C ALA A 613 -13.61 22.65 -26.59
N ILE A 614 -13.96 23.88 -26.96
CA ILE A 614 -14.12 24.31 -28.38
C ILE A 614 -12.83 24.88 -28.96
N GLY A 615 -11.85 25.16 -28.10
CA GLY A 615 -10.49 25.62 -28.42
C GLY A 615 -9.52 25.09 -27.38
N PHE A 616 -8.33 24.70 -27.81
CA PHE A 616 -7.30 24.12 -26.95
C PHE A 616 -5.91 24.55 -27.42
N VAL A 617 -5.13 25.14 -26.52
CA VAL A 617 -3.75 25.54 -26.79
C VAL A 617 -2.84 24.34 -26.56
N VAL A 618 -2.21 23.87 -27.63
CA VAL A 618 -1.13 22.90 -27.56
C VAL A 618 0.14 23.68 -27.23
N ASP A 619 0.80 23.35 -26.12
CA ASP A 619 2.06 23.97 -25.68
C ASP A 619 3.09 22.95 -25.17
N VAL A 620 2.90 21.68 -25.52
CA VAL A 620 3.72 20.55 -25.07
C VAL A 620 4.58 19.91 -26.15
N ALA A 621 4.28 20.17 -27.43
CA ALA A 621 4.95 19.55 -28.57
C ALA A 621 6.40 20.05 -28.69
N ARG A 622 7.37 19.16 -28.44
CA ARG A 622 8.81 19.47 -28.48
C ARG A 622 9.45 18.96 -29.77
N VAL A 623 10.14 19.82 -30.50
CA VAL A 623 10.99 19.44 -31.63
C VAL A 623 12.40 19.99 -31.43
N ALA A 624 13.41 19.11 -31.49
CA ALA A 624 14.80 19.52 -31.40
C ALA A 624 15.37 19.72 -32.81
N LEU A 625 15.94 20.90 -33.08
CA LEU A 625 16.64 21.13 -34.33
C LEU A 625 17.98 20.36 -34.35
N PRO A 626 18.43 19.85 -35.51
CA PRO A 626 19.75 19.24 -35.62
C PRO A 626 20.86 20.22 -35.22
N ILE A 627 21.90 19.70 -34.57
CA ILE A 627 23.02 20.51 -34.07
C ILE A 627 23.92 21.05 -35.18
N ASP A 628 23.90 20.40 -36.34
CA ASP A 628 24.66 20.70 -37.56
C ASP A 628 23.81 21.39 -38.64
N LEU A 629 22.60 21.83 -38.28
CA LEU A 629 21.67 22.47 -39.21
C LEU A 629 22.28 23.73 -39.84
N GLU A 630 22.30 23.81 -41.18
CA GLU A 630 22.89 24.94 -41.89
C GLU A 630 22.07 26.23 -41.69
N PRO A 631 22.70 27.41 -41.58
CA PRO A 631 21.98 28.68 -41.56
C PRO A 631 21.17 28.88 -42.84
N GLY A 632 19.87 29.11 -42.71
CA GLY A 632 18.97 29.12 -43.85
C GLY A 632 17.51 29.39 -43.49
N ARG A 633 16.63 29.32 -44.49
CA ARG A 633 15.18 29.42 -44.30
C ARG A 633 14.60 28.02 -44.26
N TYR A 634 13.75 27.78 -43.26
CA TYR A 634 13.06 26.52 -43.01
C TYR A 634 11.56 26.77 -42.86
N ALA A 635 10.76 25.71 -42.95
CA ALA A 635 9.34 25.75 -42.67
C ALA A 635 8.99 24.74 -41.58
N LEU A 636 8.12 25.12 -40.65
CA LEU A 636 7.55 24.22 -39.65
C LEU A 636 6.10 23.94 -40.01
N ARG A 637 5.78 22.67 -40.26
CA ARG A 637 4.42 22.14 -40.40
C ARG A 637 3.97 21.63 -39.04
N ALA A 638 2.94 22.23 -38.48
CA ALA A 638 2.24 21.73 -37.31
C ALA A 638 0.92 21.11 -37.76
N SER A 639 0.65 19.89 -37.33
CA SER A 639 -0.60 19.20 -37.61
C SER A 639 -1.22 18.64 -36.33
N ALA A 640 -2.54 18.65 -36.28
CA ALA A 640 -3.32 18.04 -35.21
C ALA A 640 -4.39 17.15 -35.84
N SER A 641 -4.47 15.90 -35.40
CA SER A 641 -5.45 14.95 -35.90
C SER A 641 -6.12 14.19 -34.76
N GLY A 642 -7.38 13.84 -34.92
CA GLY A 642 -8.14 13.12 -33.89
C GLY A 642 -9.57 12.84 -34.36
N ALA A 643 -10.09 11.67 -33.99
CA ALA A 643 -11.43 11.21 -34.40
C ALA A 643 -11.68 11.32 -35.93
N GLY A 644 -10.66 11.05 -36.75
CA GLY A 644 -10.73 11.12 -38.21
C GLY A 644 -10.73 12.54 -38.80
N LEU A 645 -10.51 13.57 -37.98
CA LEU A 645 -10.32 14.96 -38.41
C LEU A 645 -8.83 15.33 -38.44
N ASP A 646 -8.48 16.30 -39.27
CA ASP A 646 -7.14 16.84 -39.41
C ASP A 646 -7.16 18.38 -39.54
N ALA A 647 -6.13 19.02 -39.00
CA ALA A 647 -5.81 20.43 -39.23
C ALA A 647 -4.31 20.62 -39.36
N GLU A 648 -3.90 21.55 -40.22
CA GLU A 648 -2.49 21.87 -40.48
C GLU A 648 -2.26 23.39 -40.48
N ALA A 649 -1.11 23.81 -39.94
CA ALA A 649 -0.58 25.15 -40.05
C ALA A 649 0.91 25.11 -40.45
N LEU A 650 1.32 26.08 -41.29
CA LEU A 650 2.69 26.20 -41.77
C LEU A 650 3.29 27.55 -41.34
N ARG A 651 4.48 27.53 -40.74
CA ARG A 651 5.25 28.74 -40.40
C ARG A 651 6.66 28.68 -40.98
N SER A 652 7.01 29.64 -41.83
CA SER A 652 8.40 29.83 -42.25
C SER A 652 9.21 30.59 -41.20
N PHE A 653 10.47 30.19 -41.01
CA PHE A 653 11.41 30.86 -40.11
C PHE A 653 12.85 30.77 -40.64
N GLU A 654 13.76 31.54 -40.04
CA GLU A 654 15.18 31.51 -40.38
C GLU A 654 16.00 30.96 -39.21
N VAL A 655 16.95 30.09 -39.51
CA VAL A 655 17.95 29.60 -38.55
C VAL A 655 19.23 30.39 -38.73
N ARG A 656 19.76 30.99 -37.63
CA ARG A 656 20.97 31.81 -37.66
C ARG A 656 21.81 31.62 -36.40
N GLY A 657 23.12 31.86 -36.53
CA GLY A 657 24.07 31.77 -35.42
C GLY A 657 24.67 30.38 -35.26
N GLU A 658 25.44 30.20 -34.19
CA GLU A 658 26.06 28.92 -33.81
C GLU A 658 25.26 28.27 -32.68
N ARG A 659 25.53 26.98 -32.44
CA ARG A 659 24.99 26.25 -31.28
C ARG A 659 25.34 26.97 -29.98
N ASP A 660 24.47 26.85 -28.98
CA ASP A 660 24.63 27.53 -27.69
C ASP A 660 24.20 26.61 -26.53
N LEU A 661 25.14 26.28 -25.65
CA LEU A 661 24.88 25.35 -24.55
C LEU A 661 23.81 25.85 -23.57
N VAL A 662 23.68 27.16 -23.34
CA VAL A 662 22.67 27.71 -22.43
C VAL A 662 21.28 27.47 -23.00
N ARG A 663 21.13 27.65 -24.32
CA ARG A 663 19.86 27.41 -25.03
C ARG A 663 19.48 25.94 -25.02
N LEU A 664 20.46 25.04 -25.17
CA LEU A 664 20.25 23.59 -25.09
C LEU A 664 19.76 23.15 -23.70
N LEU A 665 20.42 23.63 -22.64
CA LEU A 665 20.05 23.29 -21.25
C LEU A 665 18.67 23.83 -20.89
N ILE A 666 18.41 25.11 -21.15
CA ILE A 666 17.09 25.73 -20.93
C ILE A 666 16.02 25.04 -21.78
N GLY A 667 16.32 24.75 -23.05
CA GLY A 667 15.37 24.15 -23.97
C GLY A 667 14.98 22.71 -23.62
N ARG A 668 15.90 21.95 -23.01
CA ARG A 668 15.64 20.61 -22.48
C ARG A 668 15.09 20.62 -21.04
N ASP A 669 14.82 21.80 -20.48
CA ASP A 669 14.40 21.99 -19.09
C ASP A 669 15.33 21.26 -18.10
N VAL A 670 16.64 21.30 -18.36
CA VAL A 670 17.68 20.81 -17.43
C VAL A 670 18.02 21.94 -16.47
N ALA A 671 17.91 21.69 -15.17
CA ALA A 671 18.23 22.66 -14.12
C ALA A 671 19.34 22.13 -13.21
N MET A 672 20.48 22.81 -13.21
CA MET A 672 21.56 22.51 -12.27
C MET A 672 21.48 23.46 -11.07
N LEU A 673 21.34 22.89 -9.88
CA LEU A 673 21.09 23.61 -8.64
C LEU A 673 22.39 23.80 -7.84
N ALA A 674 22.54 24.96 -7.21
CA ALA A 674 23.63 25.24 -6.28
C ALA A 674 23.47 24.39 -5.01
N LEU A 675 24.57 23.84 -4.47
CA LEU A 675 24.53 22.93 -3.33
C LEU A 675 23.93 23.59 -2.07
N GLU A 676 24.39 24.79 -1.76
CA GLU A 676 24.01 25.46 -0.50
C GLU A 676 22.61 26.07 -0.51
N THR A 677 22.20 26.60 -1.67
CA THR A 677 20.96 27.40 -1.77
C THR A 677 19.81 26.67 -2.45
N ASN A 678 20.11 25.53 -3.10
CA ASN A 678 19.19 24.79 -3.95
C ASN A 678 18.51 25.67 -5.03
N GLN A 679 19.17 26.76 -5.43
CA GLN A 679 18.69 27.67 -6.47
C GLN A 679 19.31 27.31 -7.83
N PRO A 680 18.60 27.51 -8.96
CA PRO A 680 19.16 27.33 -10.29
C PRO A 680 20.38 28.23 -10.53
N LEU A 681 21.48 27.63 -11.01
CA LEU A 681 22.73 28.33 -11.32
C LEU A 681 22.62 29.21 -12.59
N TYR A 682 21.59 28.99 -13.39
CA TYR A 682 21.25 29.74 -14.60
C TYR A 682 19.73 29.70 -14.84
N GLY A 683 19.23 30.57 -15.71
CA GLY A 683 17.82 30.59 -16.10
C GLY A 683 17.56 31.30 -17.42
N ALA A 684 16.28 31.54 -17.73
CA ALA A 684 15.84 32.16 -18.99
C ALA A 684 16.52 33.51 -19.31
N ARG A 685 16.89 34.29 -18.29
CA ARG A 685 17.59 35.58 -18.44
C ARG A 685 19.02 35.45 -18.96
N ASP A 686 19.60 34.25 -18.88
CA ASP A 686 20.98 33.98 -19.24
C ASP A 686 21.12 33.48 -20.69
N VAL A 687 20.00 33.28 -21.41
CA VAL A 687 19.95 32.83 -22.81
C VAL A 687 20.69 33.76 -23.79
N GLU A 688 20.84 35.04 -23.46
CA GLU A 688 21.59 36.01 -24.25
C GLU A 688 23.04 36.20 -23.76
N ARG A 689 23.44 35.53 -22.66
CA ARG A 689 24.81 35.59 -22.15
C ARG A 689 25.72 34.65 -22.93
N SER A 690 27.03 34.94 -22.89
CA SER A 690 28.00 34.04 -23.50
C SER A 690 28.09 32.72 -22.73
N GLU A 691 28.26 31.62 -23.46
CA GLU A 691 28.52 30.28 -22.93
C GLU A 691 29.64 30.28 -21.87
N SER A 692 30.70 31.04 -22.10
CA SER A 692 31.82 31.18 -21.16
C SER A 692 31.37 31.67 -19.78
N ALA A 693 30.35 32.55 -19.70
CA ALA A 693 29.85 33.06 -18.43
C ALA A 693 29.09 31.99 -17.61
N LEU A 694 28.40 31.07 -18.28
CA LEU A 694 27.78 29.91 -17.63
C LEU A 694 28.86 28.98 -17.09
N LEU A 695 29.82 28.59 -17.94
CA LEU A 695 30.90 27.69 -17.55
C LEU A 695 31.71 28.25 -16.38
N GLU A 696 32.02 29.54 -16.38
CA GLU A 696 32.68 30.20 -15.25
C GLU A 696 31.85 30.19 -13.96
N THR A 697 30.51 30.24 -14.07
CA THR A 697 29.61 30.18 -12.91
C THR A 697 29.59 28.79 -12.30
N LEU A 698 29.53 27.76 -13.13
CA LEU A 698 29.59 26.37 -12.70
C LEU A 698 30.97 26.02 -12.09
N VAL A 699 32.08 26.43 -12.72
CA VAL A 699 33.41 26.26 -12.14
C VAL A 699 33.55 26.95 -10.77
N ARG A 700 32.90 28.10 -10.59
CA ARG A 700 32.88 28.79 -9.29
C ARG A 700 32.13 28.00 -8.22
N GLU A 701 31.03 27.35 -8.59
CA GLU A 701 30.27 26.48 -7.69
C GLU A 701 31.12 25.28 -7.23
N LEU A 702 31.81 24.59 -8.15
CA LEU A 702 32.74 23.49 -7.80
C LEU A 702 33.83 23.96 -6.84
N ARG A 703 34.45 25.12 -7.13
CA ARG A 703 35.51 25.66 -6.27
C ARG A 703 35.02 26.06 -4.89
N ALA A 704 33.78 26.52 -4.77
CA ALA A 704 33.18 26.90 -3.49
C ALA A 704 32.92 25.67 -2.60
N THR A 705 32.63 24.51 -3.20
CA THR A 705 32.30 23.26 -2.47
C THR A 705 33.48 22.30 -2.35
N ALA A 706 34.65 22.64 -2.91
CA ALA A 706 35.80 21.74 -3.00
C ALA A 706 36.35 21.23 -1.66
N ASP A 707 36.27 22.04 -0.59
CA ASP A 707 36.75 21.60 0.72
C ASP A 707 35.81 20.56 1.34
N ALA A 708 34.50 20.66 1.09
CA ALA A 708 33.54 19.63 1.52
C ALA A 708 33.69 18.33 0.72
N ALA A 709 34.02 18.44 -0.57
CA ALA A 709 34.21 17.29 -1.45
C ALA A 709 35.47 16.45 -1.12
N ALA A 710 36.47 17.03 -0.45
CA ALA A 710 37.73 16.35 -0.13
C ALA A 710 37.57 15.16 0.83
N ASP A 711 36.60 15.25 1.75
CA ASP A 711 36.39 14.25 2.80
C ASP A 711 35.25 13.26 2.50
N VAL A 712 34.49 13.49 1.43
CA VAL A 712 33.23 12.77 1.12
C VAL A 712 33.33 11.94 -0.15
N LEU A 713 33.99 12.45 -1.19
CA LEU A 713 34.01 11.77 -2.49
C LEU A 713 35.10 10.69 -2.56
N PRO A 714 34.79 9.52 -3.15
CA PRO A 714 35.80 8.48 -3.41
C PRO A 714 36.83 8.97 -4.45
N VAL A 715 38.05 8.42 -4.38
CA VAL A 715 39.11 8.71 -5.35
C VAL A 715 38.84 7.88 -6.62
N PRO A 716 38.71 8.50 -7.81
CA PRO A 716 38.51 7.76 -9.05
C PRO A 716 39.73 6.88 -9.36
N GLU A 717 39.50 5.63 -9.74
CA GLU A 717 40.58 4.68 -10.07
C GLU A 717 41.07 4.82 -11.52
N GLU A 718 40.20 5.27 -12.42
CA GLU A 718 40.45 5.42 -13.86
C GLU A 718 39.89 6.75 -14.40
N GLY A 719 40.20 7.08 -15.65
CA GLY A 719 39.75 8.31 -16.30
C GLY A 719 40.61 9.56 -16.04
N ARG A 720 40.12 10.72 -16.50
CA ARG A 720 40.82 12.03 -16.49
C ARG A 720 41.27 12.48 -15.09
N PHE A 721 40.55 12.05 -14.06
CA PHE A 721 40.75 12.45 -12.68
C PHE A 721 41.34 11.34 -11.79
N ALA A 722 41.84 10.25 -12.39
CA ALA A 722 42.36 9.10 -11.66
C ALA A 722 43.41 9.49 -10.61
N GLY A 723 43.23 8.98 -9.38
CA GLY A 723 44.14 9.19 -8.26
C GLY A 723 44.06 10.58 -7.59
N ARG A 724 43.09 11.44 -7.97
CA ARG A 724 42.86 12.75 -7.34
C ARG A 724 41.72 12.69 -6.34
N SER A 725 41.85 13.41 -5.21
CA SER A 725 40.76 13.57 -4.24
C SER A 725 39.62 14.43 -4.80
N GLY A 726 38.39 14.27 -4.28
CA GLY A 726 37.24 15.08 -4.70
C GLY A 726 37.49 16.60 -4.63
N GLY A 727 38.19 17.06 -3.60
CA GLY A 727 38.56 18.47 -3.48
C GLY A 727 39.62 18.93 -4.51
N GLU A 728 40.55 18.07 -4.91
CA GLU A 728 41.50 18.38 -5.99
C GLU A 728 40.79 18.45 -7.34
N ILE A 729 39.86 17.52 -7.61
CA ILE A 729 39.02 17.51 -8.81
C ILE A 729 38.26 18.84 -8.92
N PHE A 730 37.56 19.25 -7.86
CA PHE A 730 36.75 20.47 -7.88
C PHE A 730 37.58 21.76 -7.99
N ARG A 731 38.73 21.87 -7.30
CA ARG A 731 39.59 23.08 -7.36
C ARG A 731 40.21 23.28 -8.74
N GLU A 732 40.64 22.19 -9.37
CA GLU A 732 41.40 22.21 -10.62
C GLU A 732 40.53 22.13 -11.88
N SER A 733 39.24 21.81 -11.74
CA SER A 733 38.30 21.77 -12.86
C SER A 733 38.26 23.11 -13.62
N THR A 734 38.26 22.99 -14.95
CA THR A 734 38.29 24.09 -15.90
C THR A 734 36.94 24.25 -16.61
N PRO A 735 36.70 25.39 -17.30
CA PRO A 735 35.53 25.54 -18.16
C PRO A 735 35.39 24.43 -19.21
N SER A 736 36.51 23.87 -19.68
CA SER A 736 36.50 22.75 -20.63
C SER A 736 35.95 21.47 -19.99
N ASP A 737 36.34 21.18 -18.75
CA ASP A 737 35.86 19.97 -18.04
C ASP A 737 34.35 20.05 -17.76
N VAL A 738 33.86 21.24 -17.40
CA VAL A 738 32.42 21.48 -17.22
C VAL A 738 31.66 21.41 -18.54
N ALA A 739 32.25 21.88 -19.65
CA ALA A 739 31.64 21.76 -20.96
C ALA A 739 31.53 20.28 -21.40
N ASP A 740 32.56 19.47 -21.13
CA ASP A 740 32.54 18.02 -21.39
C ASP A 740 31.49 17.29 -20.56
N PHE A 741 31.33 17.67 -19.28
CA PHE A 741 30.25 17.15 -18.44
C PHE A 741 28.86 17.50 -19.00
N ILE A 742 28.65 18.76 -19.41
CA ILE A 742 27.39 19.17 -20.03
C ILE A 742 27.15 18.39 -21.32
N ALA A 743 28.18 18.22 -22.16
CA ALA A 743 28.07 17.42 -23.38
C ALA A 743 27.67 15.97 -23.07
N TYR A 744 28.32 15.34 -22.08
CA TYR A 744 27.97 14.00 -21.59
C TYR A 744 26.50 13.91 -21.15
N LEU A 745 26.03 14.86 -20.31
CA LEU A 745 24.63 14.87 -19.89
C LEU A 745 23.66 14.97 -21.07
N LEU A 746 23.99 15.78 -22.06
CA LEU A 746 23.16 15.95 -23.24
C LEU A 746 23.19 14.72 -24.17
N GLU A 747 24.32 14.01 -24.25
CA GLU A 747 24.47 12.75 -24.98
C GLU A 747 23.70 11.60 -24.32
N GLU A 748 23.68 11.54 -22.98
CA GLU A 748 22.87 10.61 -22.18
C GLU A 748 21.36 10.95 -22.21
N GLY A 749 20.97 12.01 -22.92
CA GLY A 749 19.56 12.37 -23.12
C GLY A 749 18.92 13.12 -21.95
N ALA A 750 19.70 13.83 -21.12
CA ALA A 750 19.16 14.61 -20.01
C ALA A 750 18.11 15.63 -20.49
N GLN A 751 16.89 15.45 -20.00
CA GLN A 751 15.74 16.31 -20.30
C GLN A 751 14.76 16.28 -19.12
N ASP A 752 14.04 17.37 -18.88
CA ASP A 752 13.00 17.49 -17.85
C ASP A 752 13.51 17.09 -16.44
N THR A 753 14.77 17.44 -16.13
CA THR A 753 15.46 17.01 -14.92
C THR A 753 16.08 18.18 -14.15
N SER A 754 16.11 18.05 -12.83
CA SER A 754 16.78 18.98 -11.93
C SER A 754 17.62 18.24 -10.91
N PHE A 755 18.88 18.63 -10.75
CA PHE A 755 19.79 17.99 -9.81
C PHE A 755 20.81 18.99 -9.26
N THR A 756 21.38 18.66 -8.11
CA THR A 756 22.48 19.43 -7.53
C THR A 756 23.69 19.30 -8.43
N PHE A 757 24.18 20.44 -8.94
CA PHE A 757 25.24 20.47 -9.95
C PHE A 757 26.49 19.69 -9.54
N VAL A 758 26.96 19.94 -8.32
CA VAL A 758 28.25 19.39 -7.83
C VAL A 758 28.17 17.89 -7.60
N ASP A 759 27.00 17.36 -7.25
CA ASP A 759 26.78 15.92 -7.07
C ASP A 759 26.81 15.21 -8.43
N GLY A 760 26.06 15.72 -9.41
CA GLY A 760 26.07 15.15 -10.77
C GLY A 760 27.45 15.22 -11.43
N TYR A 761 28.20 16.31 -11.20
CA TYR A 761 29.57 16.45 -11.68
C TYR A 761 30.53 15.48 -10.96
N ALA A 762 30.36 15.28 -9.65
CA ALA A 762 31.13 14.31 -8.87
C ALA A 762 30.92 12.88 -9.35
N ASP A 763 29.67 12.47 -9.57
CA ASP A 763 29.33 11.14 -10.05
C ASP A 763 29.98 10.86 -11.41
N TRP A 764 29.88 11.81 -12.34
CA TRP A 764 30.57 11.71 -13.64
C TRP A 764 32.09 11.63 -13.50
N ALA A 765 32.68 12.43 -12.61
CA ALA A 765 34.13 12.44 -12.39
C ALA A 765 34.62 11.13 -11.75
N VAL A 766 33.88 10.58 -10.79
CA VAL A 766 34.18 9.32 -10.09
C VAL A 766 34.00 8.10 -10.98
N ALA A 767 33.00 8.12 -11.86
CA ALA A 767 32.73 7.05 -12.81
C ALA A 767 33.79 6.90 -13.92
N GLY A 768 34.86 7.69 -13.89
CA GLY A 768 35.97 7.60 -14.84
C GLY A 768 35.79 8.50 -16.06
N ALA A 769 35.51 9.78 -15.84
CA ALA A 769 35.34 10.78 -16.91
C ALA A 769 36.41 10.67 -18.01
N PRO A 770 36.02 10.70 -19.30
CA PRO A 770 36.93 10.45 -20.42
C PRO A 770 38.05 11.51 -20.51
N ALA A 771 39.23 11.09 -20.98
CA ALA A 771 40.33 12.01 -21.28
C ALA A 771 39.93 12.96 -22.44
N PRO A 772 40.42 14.22 -22.45
CA PRO A 772 40.04 15.23 -23.43
C PRO A 772 40.51 14.93 -24.86
#